data_AF-A0A835WDI2-F1
#
_entry.id   AF-A0A835WDI2-F1
#
_cell.length_a   1.000
_cell.length_b   1.000
_cell.length_c   1.000
_cell.angle_alpha   90.00
_cell.angle_beta   90.00
_cell.angle_gamma   90.00
#
_symmetry.space_group_name_H-M   'P 1'
#
loop_
_entity.id
_entity.type
_entity.pdbx_description
1 polymer ?
#
loop_
_entity_poly.entity_id
_entity_poly.type
_entity_poly.pdbx_seq_one_letter_code
_entity_poly.pdbx_strand_id
1 'polypeptide(L)'
;MRPSLLRVWVLAALAVALCGSWLRLAHAHGFLKSPISRNYFARLNNEYYCHHCGQGGGQWKQPDVCGNPFQDSPPINFTTRFYGFVANYTEGQEVDITVNIATNHGGRMALRVCPLARGLISHDCFNYPGNKLRRVSTNPEYDGRLYWYVRPNDTDITQRFRLPAGVSCADGCVLQWWWVAYQFCYMPCESAADDVASECGRNLIGPVGQCTGGYLQTEQFFNCADVMIAAAGTTSSPSPSPSPAATPSPSPAATPSPSPTPTPSPAVSPSPSPASSTTSPAPTNASTPTSTPSSEYDYAALLDASFFFYEAQQAGPLPAWNRAAQRNGGWRNDSFMADGADIGADLRGGWFDAGDHMKFALPFGWAVSTLAWSVLEFPSAYATTAASSSGQPLRAVAKRSLLFAADYIVRSHVTASDVPAENRFVAQVGDTDTDHSRWCRPEQCGAVEGPYRPTWLATASKPGSDVVGQAVAALAGVAQVVAADEPSSPLPGQLLGHARQLYAFGKAYPGAWSLTAAEGDYPYRYGNHVWQDDMLWAAAMMCRAGQGASYCADAVTYWNAAANMGVGWSSGMDWDNSFNEASVMMLGMADKFATTFLASVRTRLDWNLNLWHVSTLCTAPPAGTDSNGDGIVDDGHICYSPKGLVHMMQWGTLRVTANAAALKLAYSKYTVTNAADTQRQRCWARRQMRLMLGDWGRSFVVGFGTNPPQRPHHSSSMCDPDYSVVCDGSTAALDRPNPSVLRGALVGGPRKDDTYEDNRMDYILNEVAIDYNGGFTVAVAGLLQLGASTPDWTAYCGTLPSPIPSPTPSPTPSPTLSPTPSPTPSPTPSPTPPSPTPSPTPSPSGNPNCPNTEYDCQQCAANAAAVQSLLPGMIAPCQTCAAAIGDGWACYNCLATPLVTTSPTIMQGCFDCAAAGVNGWACSQCTKGALSFADNSNCATCYKRASSGNNWACLECQKAGGASEGKRAACLTCVGDNSDAWACTQCASRYATPCEAEKCAACLKAGGGAWGCYTASYASQCGGGRRSLLAASA
;
A
#
# COMPACT_ATOMS: atom_id res chain seq x y z
N MET A 1 15.11 9.54 -63.27
CA MET A 1 14.14 9.43 -62.15
C MET A 1 13.37 10.75 -62.08
N ARG A 2 12.02 10.70 -62.05
CA ARG A 2 11.15 11.86 -62.31
C ARG A 2 11.02 12.81 -61.09
N PRO A 3 10.88 14.14 -61.29
CA PRO A 3 10.85 15.15 -60.21
C PRO A 3 9.53 15.19 -59.40
N SER A 4 8.60 14.26 -59.64
CA SER A 4 7.26 14.29 -59.06
C SER A 4 7.18 13.75 -57.63
N LEU A 5 8.13 12.92 -57.20
CA LEU A 5 8.12 12.31 -55.85
C LEU A 5 8.55 13.28 -54.74
N LEU A 6 9.47 14.21 -55.04
CA LEU A 6 9.97 15.15 -54.03
C LEU A 6 8.90 16.13 -53.54
N ARG A 7 7.95 16.51 -54.42
CA ARG A 7 6.81 17.36 -54.04
C ARG A 7 5.81 16.65 -53.12
N VAL A 8 5.66 15.33 -53.25
CA VAL A 8 4.76 14.55 -52.38
C VAL A 8 5.36 14.41 -50.98
N TRP A 9 6.67 14.20 -50.88
CA TRP A 9 7.35 14.08 -49.59
C TRP A 9 7.44 15.41 -48.82
N VAL A 10 7.63 16.53 -49.51
CA VAL A 10 7.64 17.85 -48.86
C VAL A 10 6.24 18.25 -48.38
N LEU A 11 5.18 17.93 -49.14
CA LEU A 11 3.79 18.16 -48.70
C LEU A 11 3.39 17.23 -47.55
N ALA A 12 3.86 15.97 -47.53
CA ALA A 12 3.63 15.04 -46.42
C ALA A 12 4.40 15.46 -45.16
N ALA A 13 5.65 15.92 -45.29
CA ALA A 13 6.44 16.41 -44.17
C ALA A 13 5.87 17.70 -43.58
N LEU A 14 5.35 18.62 -44.40
CA LEU A 14 4.63 19.80 -43.93
C LEU A 14 3.30 19.44 -43.25
N ALA A 15 2.58 18.42 -43.73
CA ALA A 15 1.37 17.92 -43.07
C ALA A 15 1.68 17.25 -41.72
N VAL A 16 2.78 16.51 -41.61
CA VAL A 16 3.22 15.88 -40.34
C VAL A 16 3.75 16.93 -39.35
N ALA A 17 4.48 17.95 -39.83
CA ALA A 17 4.93 19.07 -38.99
C ALA A 17 3.75 19.95 -38.51
N LEU A 18 2.70 20.12 -39.33
CA LEU A 18 1.47 20.81 -38.95
C LEU A 18 0.56 19.94 -38.04
N CYS A 19 0.68 18.61 -38.07
CA CYS A 19 0.00 17.72 -37.13
C CYS A 19 0.75 17.57 -35.79
N GLY A 20 2.09 17.67 -35.79
CA GLY A 20 2.93 17.57 -34.58
C GLY A 20 2.76 18.73 -33.60
N SER A 21 2.26 19.88 -34.06
CA SER A 21 1.92 21.02 -33.19
C SER A 21 0.55 20.89 -32.50
N TRP A 22 -0.15 19.76 -32.63
CA TRP A 22 -1.47 19.52 -32.04
C TRP A 22 -1.50 18.38 -31.01
N LEU A 23 -0.34 17.88 -30.56
CA LEU A 23 -0.29 17.06 -29.34
C LEU A 23 -0.55 17.96 -28.14
N ARG A 24 -1.83 18.15 -27.83
CA ARG A 24 -2.30 18.74 -26.58
C ARG A 24 -1.80 17.85 -25.44
N LEU A 25 -0.76 18.29 -24.75
CA LEU A 25 -0.35 17.76 -23.45
C LEU A 25 -1.60 17.60 -22.58
N ALA A 26 -1.91 16.39 -22.12
CA ALA A 26 -3.04 16.15 -21.23
C ALA A 26 -2.81 16.89 -19.90
N HIS A 27 -3.47 18.04 -19.76
CA HIS A 27 -3.40 18.94 -18.63
C HIS A 27 -4.50 18.54 -17.62
N ALA A 28 -4.18 17.74 -16.60
CA ALA A 28 -5.12 17.22 -15.56
C ALA A 28 -6.24 16.29 -16.08
N HIS A 29 -6.62 15.27 -15.29
CA HIS A 29 -7.58 14.25 -15.74
C HIS A 29 -9.03 14.78 -15.94
N GLY A 30 -9.43 15.91 -15.32
CA GLY A 30 -10.60 16.69 -15.75
C GLY A 30 -10.99 17.85 -14.83
N PHE A 31 -11.59 18.92 -15.37
CA PHE A 31 -12.08 20.10 -14.64
C PHE A 31 -13.17 20.91 -15.38
N LEU A 32 -13.94 21.71 -14.62
CA LEU A 32 -14.80 22.74 -15.19
C LEU A 32 -13.97 23.96 -15.62
N LYS A 33 -13.98 24.23 -16.92
CA LYS A 33 -13.29 25.37 -17.52
C LYS A 33 -14.18 26.62 -17.51
N SER A 34 -15.49 26.44 -17.70
CA SER A 34 -16.49 27.52 -17.65
C SER A 34 -17.84 26.99 -17.12
N PRO A 35 -18.36 27.54 -16.01
CA PRO A 35 -17.68 28.45 -15.09
C PRO A 35 -16.46 27.76 -14.47
N ILE A 36 -15.40 28.51 -14.18
CA ILE A 36 -14.13 27.96 -13.70
C ILE A 36 -14.30 27.33 -12.31
N SER A 37 -13.88 26.07 -12.14
CA SER A 37 -13.92 25.39 -10.83
C SER A 37 -12.76 25.78 -9.92
N ARG A 38 -12.96 25.62 -8.61
CA ARG A 38 -11.99 25.94 -7.53
C ARG A 38 -10.64 25.24 -7.71
N ASN A 39 -10.62 23.99 -8.15
CA ASN A 39 -9.38 23.25 -8.42
C ASN A 39 -8.63 23.82 -9.62
N TYR A 40 -9.34 24.20 -10.69
CA TYR A 40 -8.72 24.83 -11.86
C TYR A 40 -8.26 26.26 -11.55
N PHE A 41 -9.03 27.00 -10.75
CA PHE A 41 -8.66 28.33 -10.26
C PHE A 41 -7.39 28.27 -9.38
N ALA A 42 -7.32 27.34 -8.42
CA ALA A 42 -6.14 27.12 -7.58
C ALA A 42 -4.89 26.80 -8.41
N ARG A 43 -5.06 26.02 -9.47
CA ARG A 43 -3.99 25.73 -10.43
C ARG A 43 -3.53 26.99 -11.16
N LEU A 44 -4.45 27.79 -11.70
CA LEU A 44 -4.08 29.01 -12.42
C LEU A 44 -3.33 30.01 -11.53
N ASN A 45 -3.59 30.00 -10.23
CA ASN A 45 -2.90 30.81 -9.24
C ASN A 45 -1.63 30.15 -8.67
N ASN A 46 -1.25 28.96 -9.15
CA ASN A 46 -0.11 28.19 -8.65
C ASN A 46 -0.17 27.88 -7.14
N GLU A 47 -1.38 27.78 -6.58
CA GLU A 47 -1.61 27.51 -5.15
C GLU A 47 -1.67 26.01 -4.86
N TYR A 48 -2.12 25.22 -5.83
CA TYR A 48 -2.21 23.77 -5.74
C TYR A 48 -2.42 23.17 -7.13
N TYR A 49 -1.66 22.14 -7.47
CA TYR A 49 -1.84 21.36 -8.70
C TYR A 49 -1.77 19.87 -8.37
N CYS A 50 -2.69 19.10 -8.92
CA CYS A 50 -2.75 17.66 -8.70
C CYS A 50 -3.44 16.99 -9.89
N HIS A 51 -2.76 15.98 -10.44
CA HIS A 51 -3.15 15.32 -11.69
C HIS A 51 -4.47 14.54 -11.60
N HIS A 52 -4.85 14.14 -10.38
CA HIS A 52 -5.99 13.28 -10.04
C HIS A 52 -7.02 13.98 -9.14
N CYS A 53 -6.98 15.31 -9.04
CA CYS A 53 -7.83 15.99 -8.08
C CYS A 53 -9.28 16.04 -8.54
N GLY A 54 -10.17 15.64 -7.64
CA GLY A 54 -11.54 15.30 -7.94
C GLY A 54 -11.76 13.81 -8.23
N GLN A 55 -10.71 12.99 -8.43
CA GLN A 55 -10.86 11.57 -8.76
C GLN A 55 -11.21 10.71 -7.54
N GLY A 56 -12.23 9.86 -7.66
CA GLY A 56 -12.54 8.77 -6.76
C GLY A 56 -12.38 7.42 -7.44
N GLY A 57 -11.80 6.44 -6.75
CA GLY A 57 -11.62 5.07 -7.25
C GLY A 57 -11.62 4.05 -6.10
N GLY A 58 -12.51 3.05 -6.19
CA GLY A 58 -12.61 1.94 -5.22
C GLY A 58 -13.56 2.20 -4.03
N GLN A 59 -13.97 1.11 -3.38
CA GLN A 59 -15.06 1.07 -2.38
C GLN A 59 -14.84 1.89 -1.09
N TRP A 60 -13.68 2.53 -0.91
CA TRP A 60 -13.32 3.18 0.36
C TRP A 60 -12.80 4.61 0.24
N LYS A 61 -12.79 5.20 -0.96
CA LYS A 61 -12.10 6.50 -1.16
C LYS A 61 -12.85 7.40 -2.15
N GLN A 62 -14.03 7.87 -1.74
CA GLN A 62 -14.76 8.90 -2.48
C GLN A 62 -14.16 10.27 -2.15
N PRO A 63 -13.86 11.12 -3.14
CA PRO A 63 -13.50 12.50 -2.89
C PRO A 63 -14.69 13.22 -2.26
N ASP A 64 -14.43 14.30 -1.53
CA ASP A 64 -15.52 15.06 -0.93
C ASP A 64 -16.37 15.79 -1.98
N VAL A 65 -17.37 16.53 -1.50
CA VAL A 65 -18.35 17.23 -2.33
C VAL A 65 -17.76 18.21 -3.35
N CYS A 66 -16.50 18.63 -3.21
CA CYS A 66 -15.85 19.52 -4.17
C CYS A 66 -14.53 18.98 -4.74
N GLY A 67 -14.27 17.69 -4.55
CA GLY A 67 -13.14 17.02 -5.18
C GLY A 67 -11.86 17.01 -4.36
N ASN A 68 -11.91 17.30 -3.05
CA ASN A 68 -10.75 17.03 -2.20
C ASN A 68 -10.49 15.53 -2.15
N PRO A 69 -9.25 15.08 -2.38
CA PRO A 69 -8.91 13.66 -2.27
C PRO A 69 -9.12 13.15 -0.84
N PHE A 70 -9.55 11.89 -0.72
CA PHE A 70 -9.65 11.20 0.58
C PHE A 70 -8.28 10.74 1.13
N GLN A 71 -7.29 10.57 0.24
CA GLN A 71 -5.97 10.01 0.57
C GLN A 71 -4.98 11.04 1.11
N ASP A 72 -5.27 12.33 0.90
CA ASP A 72 -4.43 13.44 1.30
C ASP A 72 -5.26 14.46 2.09
N SER A 73 -4.64 15.16 3.04
CA SER A 73 -5.17 16.46 3.47
C SER A 73 -4.59 17.51 2.53
N PRO A 74 -5.25 17.87 1.41
CA PRO A 74 -4.71 18.89 0.53
C PRO A 74 -4.52 20.19 1.32
N PRO A 75 -3.49 21.00 1.02
CA PRO A 75 -3.30 22.31 1.65
C PRO A 75 -4.48 23.26 1.39
N ILE A 76 -5.31 22.94 0.39
CA ILE A 76 -6.52 23.67 0.03
C ILE A 76 -7.72 22.74 0.14
N ASN A 77 -8.61 23.04 1.09
CA ASN A 77 -9.90 22.38 1.19
C ASN A 77 -10.87 23.00 0.16
N PHE A 78 -11.05 22.34 -1.00
CA PHE A 78 -11.96 22.76 -2.06
C PHE A 78 -13.43 22.79 -1.67
N THR A 79 -13.87 22.14 -0.60
CA THR A 79 -15.23 22.26 -0.06
C THR A 79 -15.46 23.65 0.55
N THR A 80 -14.45 24.22 1.23
CA THR A 80 -14.58 25.52 1.90
C THR A 80 -13.89 26.68 1.17
N ARG A 81 -12.94 26.40 0.26
CA ARG A 81 -12.18 27.41 -0.50
C ARG A 81 -13.11 28.29 -1.32
N PHE A 82 -12.80 29.59 -1.39
CA PHE A 82 -13.56 30.57 -2.16
C PHE A 82 -12.62 31.51 -2.92
N TYR A 83 -12.83 31.64 -4.23
CA TYR A 83 -12.06 32.53 -5.10
C TYR A 83 -12.87 33.73 -5.61
N GLY A 84 -14.08 33.94 -5.09
CA GLY A 84 -15.05 34.87 -5.65
C GLY A 84 -16.12 34.15 -6.47
N PHE A 85 -17.20 34.87 -6.80
CA PHE A 85 -18.22 34.35 -7.71
C PHE A 85 -17.72 34.48 -9.15
N VAL A 86 -17.65 33.34 -9.84
CA VAL A 86 -17.06 33.25 -11.18
C VAL A 86 -18.08 33.41 -12.30
N ALA A 87 -19.38 33.42 -11.97
CA ALA A 87 -20.46 33.69 -12.90
C ALA A 87 -21.73 34.17 -12.18
N ASN A 88 -22.55 34.95 -12.90
CA ASN A 88 -23.85 35.44 -12.46
C ASN A 88 -24.92 34.95 -13.42
N TYR A 89 -25.94 34.29 -12.88
CA TYR A 89 -27.03 33.72 -13.62
C TYR A 89 -28.38 34.16 -13.06
N THR A 90 -29.45 33.83 -13.77
CA THR A 90 -30.82 33.92 -13.30
C THR A 90 -31.41 32.51 -13.21
N GLU A 91 -32.28 32.27 -12.24
CA GLU A 91 -33.03 31.02 -12.12
C GLU A 91 -33.74 30.69 -13.45
N GLY A 92 -33.66 29.43 -13.89
CA GLY A 92 -34.22 29.00 -15.18
C GLY A 92 -33.40 29.41 -16.42
N GLN A 93 -32.32 30.17 -16.28
CA GLN A 93 -31.46 30.57 -17.41
C GLN A 93 -30.79 29.36 -18.06
N GLU A 94 -30.66 29.41 -19.39
CA GLU A 94 -29.81 28.49 -20.14
C GLU A 94 -28.36 28.97 -20.16
N VAL A 95 -27.43 28.10 -19.78
CA VAL A 95 -26.00 28.38 -19.61
C VAL A 95 -25.17 27.35 -20.36
N ASP A 96 -24.08 27.81 -20.98
CA ASP A 96 -23.09 26.94 -21.60
C ASP A 96 -22.04 26.52 -20.58
N ILE A 97 -21.85 25.21 -20.43
CA ILE A 97 -20.89 24.60 -19.51
C ILE A 97 -19.78 23.95 -20.32
N THR A 98 -18.54 24.33 -20.05
CA THR A 98 -17.35 23.76 -20.70
C THR A 98 -16.56 22.93 -19.70
N VAL A 99 -16.36 21.66 -20.03
CA VAL A 99 -15.56 20.69 -19.26
C VAL A 99 -14.33 20.32 -20.08
N ASN A 100 -13.16 20.41 -19.46
CA ASN A 100 -11.97 19.75 -19.98
C ASN A 100 -11.83 18.41 -19.26
N ILE A 101 -11.86 17.30 -19.99
CA ILE A 101 -11.65 15.97 -19.43
C ILE A 101 -10.81 15.19 -20.44
N ALA A 102 -9.78 14.50 -19.96
CA ALA A 102 -8.92 13.67 -20.79
C ALA A 102 -9.15 12.22 -20.41
N THR A 103 -9.92 11.48 -21.22
CA THR A 103 -10.27 10.08 -20.92
C THR A 103 -10.05 9.17 -22.12
N ASN A 104 -9.44 8.02 -21.87
CA ASN A 104 -9.20 6.93 -22.83
C ASN A 104 -10.42 5.99 -22.97
N HIS A 105 -11.47 6.18 -22.18
CA HIS A 105 -12.76 5.46 -22.26
C HIS A 105 -13.94 6.44 -22.13
N GLY A 106 -15.17 5.97 -22.35
CA GLY A 106 -16.35 6.83 -22.17
C GLY A 106 -16.74 7.03 -20.69
N GLY A 107 -17.71 7.89 -20.45
CA GLY A 107 -18.34 8.09 -19.13
C GLY A 107 -19.62 8.93 -19.20
N ARG A 108 -20.33 9.08 -18.07
CA ARG A 108 -21.46 10.03 -17.92
C ARG A 108 -21.15 11.12 -16.92
N MET A 109 -21.69 12.31 -17.13
CA MET A 109 -21.62 13.43 -16.18
C MET A 109 -22.96 14.11 -15.96
N ALA A 110 -23.08 14.83 -14.84
CA ALA A 110 -24.21 15.70 -14.50
C ALA A 110 -23.74 17.00 -13.84
N LEU A 111 -24.60 18.03 -13.94
CA LEU A 111 -24.42 19.33 -13.30
C LEU A 111 -25.51 19.55 -12.25
N ARG A 112 -25.10 20.08 -11.09
CA ARG A 112 -25.96 20.23 -9.90
C ARG A 112 -25.62 21.52 -9.19
N VAL A 113 -26.59 22.15 -8.54
CA VAL A 113 -26.37 23.40 -7.79
C VAL A 113 -26.81 23.23 -6.33
N CYS A 114 -25.96 23.66 -5.39
CA CYS A 114 -26.33 23.72 -3.99
C CYS A 114 -26.49 25.19 -3.56
N PRO A 115 -27.69 25.62 -3.12
CA PRO A 115 -27.95 26.98 -2.64
C PRO A 115 -27.51 27.21 -1.18
N LEU A 116 -26.82 26.25 -0.55
CA LEU A 116 -26.29 26.40 0.79
C LEU A 116 -24.96 27.15 0.78
N ALA A 117 -24.67 27.83 1.88
CA ALA A 117 -23.37 28.48 2.09
C ALA A 117 -22.23 27.45 2.03
N ARG A 118 -21.02 27.88 1.62
CA ARG A 118 -19.86 27.03 1.31
C ARG A 118 -19.41 26.09 2.44
N GLY A 119 -19.70 26.41 3.70
CA GLY A 119 -19.42 25.52 4.85
C GLY A 119 -20.50 24.48 5.16
N LEU A 120 -21.61 24.49 4.42
CA LEU A 120 -22.80 23.66 4.64
C LEU A 120 -23.16 22.80 3.41
N ILE A 121 -22.32 22.79 2.37
CA ILE A 121 -22.56 22.01 1.16
C ILE A 121 -22.36 20.51 1.43
N SER A 122 -23.28 19.69 0.91
CA SER A 122 -23.31 18.23 1.11
C SER A 122 -23.71 17.51 -0.19
N HIS A 123 -23.40 16.21 -0.32
CA HIS A 123 -23.89 15.42 -1.46
C HIS A 123 -25.42 15.41 -1.53
N ASP A 124 -26.12 15.42 -0.39
CA ASP A 124 -27.59 15.46 -0.34
C ASP A 124 -28.16 16.75 -0.94
N CYS A 125 -27.51 17.89 -0.70
CA CYS A 125 -27.89 19.15 -1.32
C CYS A 125 -27.82 19.06 -2.84
N PHE A 126 -26.73 18.51 -3.38
CA PHE A 126 -26.56 18.34 -4.82
C PHE A 126 -27.46 17.25 -5.42
N ASN A 127 -27.79 16.21 -4.64
CA ASN A 127 -28.61 15.09 -5.09
C ASN A 127 -30.12 15.40 -5.05
N TYR A 128 -30.55 16.48 -4.39
CA TYR A 128 -31.95 16.91 -4.39
C TYR A 128 -32.46 17.11 -5.83
N PRO A 129 -33.59 16.50 -6.25
CA PRO A 129 -34.04 16.56 -7.65
C PRO A 129 -34.23 17.96 -8.21
N GLY A 130 -34.69 18.92 -7.38
CA GLY A 130 -34.89 20.32 -7.76
C GLY A 130 -33.59 21.11 -7.97
N ASN A 131 -32.43 20.53 -7.65
CA ASN A 131 -31.12 21.17 -7.73
C ASN A 131 -30.29 20.70 -8.94
N LYS A 132 -30.83 19.80 -9.78
CA LYS A 132 -30.13 19.23 -10.93
C LYS A 132 -30.43 20.02 -12.21
N LEU A 133 -29.39 20.34 -12.98
CA LEU A 133 -29.52 21.07 -14.24
C LEU A 133 -30.00 20.13 -15.36
N ARG A 134 -30.77 20.68 -16.31
CA ARG A 134 -31.38 19.94 -17.43
C ARG A 134 -30.67 20.30 -18.73
N ARG A 135 -30.26 19.33 -19.54
CA ARG A 135 -29.64 19.58 -20.85
C ARG A 135 -30.59 20.35 -21.75
N VAL A 136 -30.03 21.26 -22.53
CA VAL A 136 -30.72 21.95 -23.61
C VAL A 136 -30.17 21.43 -24.92
N SER A 137 -31.05 20.92 -25.78
CA SER A 137 -30.67 20.37 -27.08
C SER A 137 -31.75 20.62 -28.12
N THR A 138 -31.33 20.84 -29.36
CA THR A 138 -32.26 20.86 -30.50
C THR A 138 -32.76 19.46 -30.87
N ASN A 139 -32.11 18.41 -30.36
CA ASN A 139 -32.59 17.04 -30.50
C ASN A 139 -33.48 16.68 -29.29
N PRO A 140 -34.79 16.39 -29.51
CA PRO A 140 -35.74 16.06 -28.46
C PRO A 140 -35.37 14.85 -27.60
N GLU A 141 -34.51 13.95 -28.09
CA GLU A 141 -34.03 12.80 -27.32
C GLU A 141 -33.15 13.24 -26.14
N TYR A 142 -32.36 14.30 -26.34
CA TYR A 142 -31.38 14.84 -25.40
C TYR A 142 -31.88 16.02 -24.58
N ASP A 143 -32.88 16.74 -25.08
CA ASP A 143 -33.44 17.90 -24.40
C ASP A 143 -34.15 17.49 -23.10
N GLY A 144 -33.91 18.25 -22.02
CA GLY A 144 -34.47 17.97 -20.70
C GLY A 144 -33.82 16.80 -19.92
N ARG A 145 -32.80 16.13 -20.47
CA ARG A 145 -32.09 15.04 -19.79
C ARG A 145 -31.10 15.55 -18.74
N LEU A 146 -30.87 14.78 -17.68
CA LEU A 146 -29.89 15.16 -16.65
C LEU A 146 -28.47 14.79 -17.05
N TYR A 147 -28.32 13.61 -17.65
CA TYR A 147 -27.01 13.04 -17.94
C TYR A 147 -26.50 13.40 -19.32
N TRP A 148 -25.22 13.71 -19.37
CA TRP A 148 -24.47 13.94 -20.58
C TRP A 148 -23.35 12.91 -20.70
N TYR A 149 -23.28 12.24 -21.85
CA TYR A 149 -22.35 11.16 -22.12
C TYR A 149 -21.16 11.67 -22.93
N VAL A 150 -19.95 11.21 -22.54
CA VAL A 150 -18.68 11.58 -23.17
C VAL A 150 -18.05 10.36 -23.81
N ARG A 151 -17.52 10.54 -25.03
CA ARG A 151 -16.84 9.47 -25.77
C ARG A 151 -15.34 9.47 -25.46
N PRO A 152 -14.66 8.33 -25.64
CA PRO A 152 -13.21 8.28 -25.54
C PRO A 152 -12.57 9.36 -26.44
N ASN A 153 -11.55 10.04 -25.93
CA ASN A 153 -10.80 11.10 -26.61
C ASN A 153 -11.53 12.44 -26.81
N ASP A 154 -12.77 12.61 -26.37
CA ASP A 154 -13.38 13.94 -26.33
C ASP A 154 -12.61 14.81 -25.31
N THR A 155 -12.23 16.03 -25.71
CA THR A 155 -11.55 17.02 -24.85
C THR A 155 -12.14 18.42 -25.09
N ASP A 156 -12.14 19.30 -24.08
CA ASP A 156 -12.74 20.65 -24.16
C ASP A 156 -14.20 20.66 -24.66
N ILE A 157 -15.06 19.89 -24.01
CA ILE A 157 -16.43 19.66 -24.47
C ILE A 157 -17.36 20.71 -23.86
N THR A 158 -18.22 21.32 -24.69
CA THR A 158 -19.22 22.29 -24.25
C THR A 158 -20.63 21.76 -24.46
N GLN A 159 -21.47 21.87 -23.44
CA GLN A 159 -22.88 21.48 -23.47
C GLN A 159 -23.73 22.55 -22.78
N ARG A 160 -24.89 22.84 -23.35
CA ARG A 160 -25.87 23.78 -22.78
C ARG A 160 -26.77 23.10 -21.76
N PHE A 161 -27.02 23.79 -20.66
CA PHE A 161 -27.89 23.36 -19.57
C PHE A 161 -28.83 24.47 -19.15
N ARG A 162 -30.05 24.14 -18.74
CA ARG A 162 -31.01 25.02 -18.09
C ARG A 162 -30.87 24.89 -16.58
N LEU A 163 -30.69 26.02 -15.90
CA LEU A 163 -30.68 26.09 -14.44
C LEU A 163 -32.06 25.71 -13.88
N PRO A 164 -32.13 25.11 -12.67
CA PRO A 164 -33.41 24.70 -12.11
C PRO A 164 -34.30 25.90 -11.81
N ALA A 165 -35.61 25.74 -12.02
CA ALA A 165 -36.60 26.67 -11.49
C ALA A 165 -36.75 26.46 -9.97
N GLY A 166 -36.97 27.54 -9.22
CA GLY A 166 -37.04 27.62 -7.78
C GLY A 166 -35.71 27.75 -7.03
N VAL A 167 -34.55 27.75 -7.73
CA VAL A 167 -33.24 27.85 -7.09
C VAL A 167 -32.64 29.23 -7.34
N SER A 168 -32.65 30.07 -6.31
CA SER A 168 -31.97 31.37 -6.29
C SER A 168 -31.10 31.51 -5.04
N CYS A 169 -29.99 32.22 -5.20
CA CYS A 169 -28.91 32.39 -4.25
C CYS A 169 -28.12 33.64 -4.65
N ALA A 170 -28.73 34.81 -4.45
CA ALA A 170 -28.07 36.09 -4.74
C ALA A 170 -26.79 36.29 -3.91
N ASP A 171 -26.71 35.64 -2.75
CA ASP A 171 -25.55 35.65 -1.86
C ASP A 171 -24.55 34.50 -2.10
N GLY A 172 -24.77 33.72 -3.18
CA GLY A 172 -23.85 32.67 -3.64
C GLY A 172 -24.40 31.25 -3.61
N CYS A 173 -24.13 30.52 -4.68
CA CYS A 173 -24.34 29.09 -4.87
C CYS A 173 -23.01 28.39 -5.15
N VAL A 174 -23.00 27.08 -4.95
CA VAL A 174 -21.95 26.20 -5.47
C VAL A 174 -22.54 25.34 -6.59
N LEU A 175 -21.94 25.40 -7.78
CA LEU A 175 -22.23 24.53 -8.91
C LEU A 175 -21.24 23.35 -8.89
N GLN A 176 -21.72 22.12 -8.86
CA GLN A 176 -20.92 20.89 -8.90
C GLN A 176 -21.01 20.23 -10.27
N TRP A 177 -19.85 19.88 -10.82
CA TRP A 177 -19.70 18.90 -11.88
C TRP A 177 -19.36 17.54 -11.27
N TRP A 178 -20.10 16.52 -11.70
CA TRP A 178 -19.87 15.13 -11.33
C TRP A 178 -19.75 14.28 -12.59
N TRP A 179 -18.72 13.45 -12.68
CA TRP A 179 -18.51 12.49 -13.77
C TRP A 179 -18.24 11.08 -13.24
N VAL A 180 -18.58 10.06 -14.03
CA VAL A 180 -18.35 8.64 -13.75
C VAL A 180 -17.92 7.90 -15.02
N ALA A 181 -16.85 7.12 -14.94
CA ALA A 181 -16.29 6.32 -16.03
C ALA A 181 -17.02 4.99 -16.27
N TYR A 182 -16.89 4.45 -17.49
CA TYR A 182 -17.43 3.13 -17.88
C TYR A 182 -16.48 1.94 -17.79
N GLN A 183 -15.37 2.05 -17.04
CA GLN A 183 -14.25 1.12 -17.16
C GLN A 183 -14.59 -0.36 -16.86
N PHE A 184 -15.58 -0.67 -16.01
CA PHE A 184 -15.83 -2.07 -15.59
C PHE A 184 -17.28 -2.49 -15.33
N CYS A 185 -18.28 -1.59 -15.41
CA CYS A 185 -19.67 -1.93 -15.06
C CYS A 185 -20.73 -1.10 -15.82
N TYR A 186 -21.87 -1.74 -16.07
CA TYR A 186 -23.14 -1.14 -16.52
C TYR A 186 -23.70 -0.26 -15.37
N MET A 187 -23.65 1.07 -15.49
CA MET A 187 -24.46 1.93 -14.62
C MET A 187 -25.91 1.84 -15.10
N PRO A 188 -26.86 1.30 -14.30
CA PRO A 188 -28.26 1.25 -14.69
C PRO A 188 -28.81 2.67 -14.89
N CYS A 189 -29.84 2.79 -15.73
CA CYS A 189 -30.55 4.06 -15.88
C CYS A 189 -31.18 4.37 -14.54
N GLU A 190 -30.97 5.57 -14.02
CA GLU A 190 -31.62 5.98 -12.77
C GLU A 190 -33.11 6.22 -13.01
N SER A 191 -33.45 6.78 -14.18
CA SER A 191 -34.83 6.88 -14.66
C SER A 191 -34.89 7.07 -16.18
N ALA A 192 -35.95 6.58 -16.83
CA ALA A 192 -36.17 6.81 -18.26
C ALA A 192 -36.44 8.29 -18.62
N ALA A 193 -36.75 9.13 -17.61
CA ALA A 193 -36.96 10.56 -17.79
C ALA A 193 -35.63 11.36 -17.77
N ASP A 194 -34.62 10.84 -17.07
CA ASP A 194 -33.35 11.54 -16.87
C ASP A 194 -32.22 11.02 -17.77
N ASP A 195 -32.38 9.81 -18.31
CA ASP A 195 -31.46 9.13 -19.20
C ASP A 195 -31.95 9.06 -20.65
N VAL A 196 -31.01 8.91 -21.58
CA VAL A 196 -31.28 8.53 -22.97
C VAL A 196 -31.19 7.01 -23.09
N ALA A 197 -32.27 6.37 -23.52
CA ALA A 197 -32.38 4.91 -23.57
C ALA A 197 -31.27 4.25 -24.40
N SER A 198 -30.80 4.93 -25.46
CA SER A 198 -29.75 4.45 -26.32
C SER A 198 -28.34 4.65 -25.75
N GLU A 199 -28.15 5.48 -24.72
CA GLU A 199 -26.84 5.77 -24.10
C GLU A 199 -26.69 5.10 -22.72
N CYS A 200 -27.82 4.74 -22.11
CA CYS A 200 -27.85 4.07 -20.83
C CYS A 200 -27.11 2.71 -20.87
N GLY A 201 -26.13 2.57 -19.99
CA GLY A 201 -25.43 1.32 -19.71
C GLY A 201 -24.45 0.83 -20.79
N ARG A 202 -24.16 1.57 -21.86
CA ARG A 202 -23.22 1.06 -22.89
C ARG A 202 -21.81 0.80 -22.36
N ASN A 203 -21.26 -0.37 -22.69
CA ASN A 203 -19.82 -0.64 -22.77
C ASN A 203 -19.37 -0.49 -24.24
N LEU A 204 -18.21 0.12 -24.50
CA LEU A 204 -17.63 0.25 -25.85
C LEU A 204 -16.80 -0.98 -26.28
N ILE A 205 -16.57 -1.95 -25.38
CA ILE A 205 -15.77 -3.15 -25.65
C ILE A 205 -16.36 -4.36 -24.87
N GLY A 206 -17.44 -4.98 -25.36
CA GLY A 206 -17.91 -6.30 -24.85
C GLY A 206 -19.42 -6.58 -24.95
N PRO A 207 -19.89 -7.85 -24.85
CA PRO A 207 -21.31 -8.21 -24.97
C PRO A 207 -22.13 -7.88 -23.70
N VAL A 208 -23.45 -7.75 -23.87
CA VAL A 208 -24.39 -7.15 -22.91
C VAL A 208 -24.88 -8.13 -21.82
N GLY A 209 -24.73 -7.77 -20.53
CA GLY A 209 -25.58 -8.24 -19.43
C GLY A 209 -24.90 -8.68 -18.11
N GLN A 210 -25.29 -8.00 -17.01
CA GLN A 210 -25.23 -8.36 -15.56
C GLN A 210 -24.20 -7.62 -14.66
N CYS A 211 -24.63 -6.46 -14.13
CA CYS A 211 -24.16 -5.93 -12.85
C CYS A 211 -25.05 -6.46 -11.73
N THR A 212 -24.64 -7.52 -11.06
CA THR A 212 -25.33 -8.02 -9.85
C THR A 212 -24.34 -8.11 -8.71
N GLY A 213 -24.46 -7.19 -7.75
CA GLY A 213 -23.74 -7.18 -6.48
C GLY A 213 -22.93 -5.91 -6.24
N GLY A 214 -23.49 -4.96 -5.46
CA GLY A 214 -22.84 -4.02 -4.52
C GLY A 214 -21.53 -3.24 -4.80
N TYR A 215 -20.81 -3.43 -5.91
CA TYR A 215 -19.46 -2.89 -6.10
C TYR A 215 -19.44 -1.82 -7.20
N LEU A 216 -19.60 -0.55 -6.82
CA LEU A 216 -19.32 0.60 -7.71
C LEU A 216 -17.82 0.92 -7.69
N GLN A 217 -17.01 0.13 -8.41
CA GLN A 217 -15.58 0.42 -8.64
C GLN A 217 -15.35 1.22 -9.93
N THR A 218 -16.13 2.28 -10.16
CA THR A 218 -15.95 3.17 -11.32
C THR A 218 -15.20 4.43 -10.92
N GLU A 219 -14.27 4.87 -11.76
CA GLU A 219 -13.59 6.15 -11.63
C GLU A 219 -14.62 7.30 -11.66
N GLN A 220 -14.56 8.25 -10.72
CA GLN A 220 -15.47 9.39 -10.64
C GLN A 220 -14.73 10.70 -10.50
N PHE A 221 -15.25 11.82 -11.03
CA PHE A 221 -14.72 13.16 -10.78
C PHE A 221 -15.74 14.10 -10.14
N PHE A 222 -15.33 14.92 -9.16
CA PHE A 222 -16.14 16.00 -8.58
C PHE A 222 -15.39 17.33 -8.61
N ASN A 223 -16.01 18.40 -9.10
CA ASN A 223 -15.48 19.77 -8.97
C ASN A 223 -16.57 20.80 -8.69
N CYS A 224 -16.22 21.86 -7.96
CA CYS A 224 -17.12 22.94 -7.60
C CYS A 224 -16.71 24.29 -8.20
N ALA A 225 -17.69 25.11 -8.59
CA ALA A 225 -17.54 26.50 -8.99
C ALA A 225 -18.50 27.39 -8.19
N ASP A 226 -18.05 28.55 -7.73
CA ASP A 226 -18.89 29.50 -6.98
C ASP A 226 -19.61 30.46 -7.94
N VAL A 227 -20.94 30.50 -7.91
CA VAL A 227 -21.76 31.31 -8.83
C VAL A 227 -22.85 32.06 -8.09
N MET A 228 -23.44 33.10 -8.68
CA MET A 228 -24.66 33.73 -8.16
C MET A 228 -25.85 33.38 -9.05
N ILE A 229 -27.01 33.11 -8.46
CA ILE A 229 -28.25 32.87 -9.22
C ILE A 229 -29.35 33.79 -8.68
N ALA A 230 -29.75 34.77 -9.47
CA ALA A 230 -30.82 35.70 -9.12
C ALA A 230 -32.20 35.06 -9.34
N ALA A 231 -33.21 35.45 -8.56
CA ALA A 231 -34.59 35.02 -8.79
C ALA A 231 -35.13 35.61 -10.10
N ALA A 232 -35.93 34.82 -10.83
CA ALA A 232 -36.55 35.26 -12.08
C ALA A 232 -37.38 36.54 -11.86
N GLY A 233 -36.99 37.64 -12.51
CA GLY A 233 -37.64 38.95 -12.40
C GLY A 233 -36.86 40.04 -11.65
N THR A 234 -35.70 39.72 -11.05
CA THR A 234 -34.81 40.73 -10.45
C THR A 234 -33.82 41.27 -11.48
N THR A 235 -34.14 42.41 -12.11
CA THR A 235 -33.19 43.15 -12.95
C THR A 235 -32.24 43.94 -12.05
N SER A 236 -30.99 43.50 -11.94
CA SER A 236 -29.90 44.36 -11.48
C SER A 236 -28.78 44.37 -12.52
N SER A 237 -28.41 45.59 -12.91
CA SER A 237 -27.50 45.92 -14.01
C SER A 237 -26.07 45.42 -13.73
N PRO A 238 -25.32 44.90 -14.73
CA PRO A 238 -23.96 44.42 -14.50
C PRO A 238 -23.02 45.61 -14.28
N SER A 239 -22.38 45.64 -13.10
CA SER A 239 -21.22 46.51 -12.85
C SER A 239 -19.96 45.83 -13.41
N PRO A 240 -19.05 46.56 -14.08
CA PRO A 240 -17.92 45.97 -14.80
C PRO A 240 -16.85 45.43 -13.83
N SER A 241 -16.45 44.17 -14.05
CA SER A 241 -15.28 43.57 -13.39
C SER A 241 -13.99 44.03 -14.11
N PRO A 242 -12.89 44.32 -13.38
CA PRO A 242 -11.68 44.91 -13.96
C PRO A 242 -10.93 43.92 -14.87
N SER A 243 -10.40 44.47 -15.97
CA SER A 243 -9.57 43.78 -16.96
C SER A 243 -8.19 43.41 -16.37
N PRO A 244 -7.62 42.23 -16.67
CA PRO A 244 -6.26 41.89 -16.26
C PRO A 244 -5.22 42.81 -16.89
N ALA A 245 -4.30 43.32 -16.08
CA ALA A 245 -3.17 44.12 -16.53
C ALA A 245 -2.23 43.30 -17.44
N ALA A 246 -1.80 43.92 -18.55
CA ALA A 246 -0.86 43.33 -19.49
C ALA A 246 0.54 43.19 -18.87
N THR A 247 1.12 42.00 -18.98
CA THR A 247 2.53 41.72 -18.64
C THR A 247 3.47 42.35 -19.67
N PRO A 248 4.57 43.01 -19.28
CA PRO A 248 5.47 43.67 -20.21
C PRO A 248 6.31 42.67 -21.03
N SER A 249 6.48 43.01 -22.31
CA SER A 249 7.29 42.29 -23.30
C SER A 249 8.80 42.44 -23.01
N PRO A 250 9.62 41.37 -23.08
CA PRO A 250 11.06 41.47 -22.88
C PRO A 250 11.76 42.08 -24.10
N SER A 251 12.61 43.07 -23.84
CA SER A 251 13.53 43.67 -24.82
C SER A 251 14.74 42.75 -25.08
N PRO A 252 15.34 42.75 -26.29
CA PRO A 252 16.33 41.75 -26.70
C PRO A 252 17.71 42.04 -26.11
N ALA A 253 18.33 41.04 -25.48
CA ALA A 253 19.73 41.07 -25.07
C ALA A 253 20.66 40.46 -26.13
N ALA A 254 21.89 40.97 -26.14
CA ALA A 254 22.82 40.99 -27.26
C ALA A 254 23.44 39.65 -27.68
N THR A 255 23.78 39.60 -28.96
CA THR A 255 24.54 38.57 -29.68
C THR A 255 26.00 38.48 -29.18
N PRO A 256 26.56 37.30 -28.89
CA PRO A 256 28.00 37.11 -28.81
C PRO A 256 28.59 36.76 -30.19
N SER A 257 29.71 37.41 -30.49
CA SER A 257 30.57 37.19 -31.67
C SER A 257 31.44 35.92 -31.50
N PRO A 258 31.83 35.22 -32.59
CA PRO A 258 32.49 33.91 -32.52
C PRO A 258 34.02 34.03 -32.37
N SER A 259 34.64 33.03 -31.74
CA SER A 259 36.09 32.80 -31.76
C SER A 259 36.37 31.29 -31.65
N PRO A 260 37.55 30.78 -32.06
CA PRO A 260 37.76 30.15 -33.36
C PRO A 260 37.99 28.64 -33.29
N THR A 261 37.78 28.00 -34.44
CA THR A 261 38.10 26.60 -34.77
C THR A 261 39.56 26.22 -34.50
N PRO A 262 39.84 25.01 -33.97
CA PRO A 262 41.09 24.32 -34.20
C PRO A 262 40.99 23.32 -35.37
N THR A 263 41.94 23.48 -36.30
CA THR A 263 42.24 22.68 -37.50
C THR A 263 42.69 21.24 -37.17
N PRO A 264 42.44 20.25 -38.04
CA PRO A 264 42.69 18.82 -37.78
C PRO A 264 44.08 18.34 -38.27
N SER A 265 44.58 17.25 -37.67
CA SER A 265 45.52 16.28 -38.29
C SER A 265 45.89 15.13 -37.33
N PRO A 266 46.38 13.97 -37.82
CA PRO A 266 45.96 13.23 -39.01
C PRO A 266 45.80 11.71 -38.72
N ALA A 267 45.31 11.02 -39.74
CA ALA A 267 44.99 9.60 -39.82
C ALA A 267 46.15 8.63 -39.50
N VAL A 268 45.78 7.46 -38.97
CA VAL A 268 46.53 6.21 -39.15
C VAL A 268 45.62 5.18 -39.81
N SER A 269 46.12 4.63 -40.91
CA SER A 269 45.46 3.68 -41.82
C SER A 269 45.42 2.24 -41.26
N PRO A 270 44.59 1.35 -41.83
CA PRO A 270 44.11 0.10 -41.23
C PRO A 270 44.91 -1.14 -41.70
N SER A 271 44.66 -2.30 -41.07
CA SER A 271 44.51 -3.67 -41.67
C SER A 271 44.72 -4.77 -40.59
N PRO A 272 44.29 -6.04 -40.77
CA PRO A 272 42.99 -6.56 -41.21
C PRO A 272 42.44 -7.68 -40.28
N SER A 273 41.17 -8.05 -40.49
CA SER A 273 40.53 -9.27 -39.98
C SER A 273 41.18 -10.57 -40.51
N PRO A 274 41.12 -11.69 -39.77
CA PRO A 274 41.52 -13.00 -40.29
C PRO A 274 40.33 -13.77 -40.90
N ALA A 275 40.65 -14.50 -41.96
CA ALA A 275 39.79 -15.42 -42.70
C ALA A 275 39.79 -16.84 -42.09
N SER A 276 38.81 -17.61 -42.54
CA SER A 276 38.41 -18.95 -42.10
C SER A 276 39.34 -20.11 -42.50
N SER A 277 39.17 -21.21 -41.75
CA SER A 277 39.36 -22.64 -42.10
C SER A 277 40.77 -23.27 -42.08
N THR A 278 40.96 -24.30 -41.24
CA THR A 278 41.29 -25.70 -41.64
C THR A 278 41.33 -26.67 -40.43
N THR A 279 40.45 -27.68 -40.50
CA THR A 279 40.53 -29.12 -40.15
C THR A 279 41.57 -29.74 -39.19
N SER A 280 41.04 -30.71 -38.39
CA SER A 280 41.56 -32.05 -38.00
C SER A 280 42.02 -32.23 -36.53
N PRO A 281 42.04 -33.44 -35.92
CA PRO A 281 41.15 -34.63 -35.98
C PRO A 281 40.58 -35.01 -34.58
N ALA A 282 39.67 -36.00 -34.55
CA ALA A 282 39.00 -36.52 -33.36
C ALA A 282 39.95 -37.12 -32.29
N PRO A 283 39.64 -36.96 -30.98
CA PRO A 283 40.19 -37.82 -29.93
C PRO A 283 39.15 -38.80 -29.37
N THR A 284 39.70 -39.96 -29.06
CA THR A 284 39.14 -41.19 -28.52
C THR A 284 38.47 -41.06 -27.16
N ASN A 285 37.44 -41.88 -26.95
CA ASN A 285 36.67 -42.10 -25.73
C ASN A 285 37.55 -42.27 -24.48
N ALA A 286 37.35 -41.41 -23.49
CA ALA A 286 37.58 -41.69 -22.08
C ALA A 286 36.22 -41.62 -21.35
N SER A 287 35.90 -42.70 -20.65
CA SER A 287 34.66 -42.93 -19.92
C SER A 287 34.42 -41.90 -18.83
N THR A 288 33.38 -41.08 -18.99
CA THR A 288 32.82 -40.20 -17.96
C THR A 288 32.09 -41.03 -16.90
N PRO A 289 32.30 -40.80 -15.59
CA PRO A 289 31.47 -41.41 -14.56
C PRO A 289 30.07 -40.76 -14.62
N THR A 290 29.05 -41.60 -14.77
CA THR A 290 27.64 -41.21 -14.79
C THR A 290 27.24 -40.69 -13.40
N SER A 291 27.24 -39.36 -13.20
CA SER A 291 26.58 -38.76 -12.04
C SER A 291 25.06 -38.82 -12.26
N THR A 292 24.35 -39.50 -11.38
CA THR A 292 22.88 -39.41 -11.27
C THR A 292 22.46 -37.94 -11.21
N PRO A 293 21.46 -37.48 -11.97
CA PRO A 293 20.96 -36.11 -11.86
C PRO A 293 20.53 -35.85 -10.42
N SER A 294 21.08 -34.80 -9.79
CA SER A 294 20.61 -34.29 -8.52
C SER A 294 19.12 -33.95 -8.63
N SER A 295 18.30 -34.45 -7.70
CA SER A 295 16.89 -34.05 -7.56
C SER A 295 16.71 -32.63 -6.99
N GLU A 296 17.83 -31.99 -6.59
CA GLU A 296 17.87 -30.68 -5.97
C GLU A 296 18.46 -29.61 -6.91
N TYR A 297 17.95 -28.37 -6.78
CA TYR A 297 18.45 -27.21 -7.50
C TYR A 297 19.87 -26.82 -7.05
N ASP A 298 20.66 -26.25 -7.97
CA ASP A 298 22.00 -25.75 -7.66
C ASP A 298 21.92 -24.44 -6.85
N TYR A 299 21.77 -24.57 -5.54
CA TYR A 299 21.71 -23.44 -4.61
C TYR A 299 23.01 -22.63 -4.56
N ALA A 300 24.17 -23.22 -4.91
CA ALA A 300 25.42 -22.47 -4.95
C ALA A 300 25.49 -21.54 -6.17
N ALA A 301 25.10 -22.03 -7.35
CA ALA A 301 24.96 -21.19 -8.54
C ALA A 301 23.89 -20.11 -8.36
N LEU A 302 22.80 -20.44 -7.67
CA LEU A 302 21.74 -19.47 -7.36
C LEU A 302 22.21 -18.39 -6.37
N LEU A 303 23.02 -18.76 -5.37
CA LEU A 303 23.61 -17.81 -4.43
C LEU A 303 24.55 -16.85 -5.17
N ASP A 304 25.39 -17.36 -6.07
CA ASP A 304 26.24 -16.54 -6.94
C ASP A 304 25.43 -15.57 -7.82
N ALA A 305 24.33 -16.07 -8.40
CA ALA A 305 23.41 -15.29 -9.21
C ALA A 305 22.73 -14.17 -8.40
N SER A 306 22.31 -14.43 -7.16
CA SER A 306 21.73 -13.39 -6.30
C SER A 306 22.72 -12.25 -6.05
N PHE A 307 24.01 -12.55 -5.80
CA PHE A 307 25.03 -11.49 -5.70
C PHE A 307 25.32 -10.78 -7.02
N PHE A 308 25.14 -11.46 -8.16
CA PHE A 308 25.22 -10.77 -9.47
C PHE A 308 24.10 -9.74 -9.62
N PHE A 309 22.89 -10.02 -9.13
CA PHE A 309 21.80 -9.03 -9.10
C PHE A 309 22.21 -7.76 -8.33
N TYR A 310 22.74 -7.88 -7.11
CA TYR A 310 23.23 -6.71 -6.37
C TYR A 310 24.39 -5.98 -7.08
N GLU A 311 25.26 -6.68 -7.78
CA GLU A 311 26.29 -6.06 -8.65
C GLU A 311 25.65 -5.25 -9.80
N ALA A 312 24.55 -5.73 -10.36
CA ALA A 312 23.78 -5.06 -11.39
C ALA A 312 22.94 -3.88 -10.88
N GLN A 313 22.74 -3.76 -9.56
CA GLN A 313 22.11 -2.60 -8.91
C GLN A 313 23.13 -1.50 -8.54
N GLN A 314 24.44 -1.73 -8.62
CA GLN A 314 25.44 -0.74 -8.16
C GLN A 314 25.38 0.59 -8.94
N ALA A 315 25.42 1.71 -8.23
CA ALA A 315 25.45 3.07 -8.75
C ALA A 315 26.84 3.70 -8.55
N GLY A 316 27.09 4.89 -9.11
CA GLY A 316 28.39 5.55 -8.99
C GLY A 316 29.48 4.87 -9.82
N PRO A 317 30.76 5.04 -9.45
CA PRO A 317 31.86 4.37 -10.10
C PRO A 317 31.80 2.87 -9.82
N LEU A 318 31.67 2.06 -10.87
CA LEU A 318 31.63 0.61 -10.72
C LEU A 318 33.04 0.10 -10.40
N PRO A 319 33.22 -0.78 -9.41
CA PRO A 319 34.53 -1.28 -9.03
C PRO A 319 35.04 -2.34 -10.01
N ALA A 320 36.36 -2.44 -10.23
CA ALA A 320 36.96 -3.29 -11.26
C ALA A 320 36.48 -4.75 -11.27
N TRP A 321 36.04 -5.29 -10.13
CA TRP A 321 35.52 -6.64 -9.95
C TRP A 321 34.03 -6.84 -10.27
N ASN A 322 33.26 -5.76 -10.52
CA ASN A 322 31.82 -5.82 -10.80
C ASN A 322 31.59 -6.56 -12.13
N ARG A 323 30.87 -7.70 -12.10
CA ARG A 323 30.64 -8.54 -13.28
C ARG A 323 29.59 -7.96 -14.23
N ALA A 324 28.70 -7.12 -13.75
CA ALA A 324 27.71 -6.44 -14.57
C ALA A 324 28.31 -5.26 -15.35
N ALA A 325 29.53 -4.81 -15.03
CA ALA A 325 30.20 -3.71 -15.73
C ALA A 325 30.58 -4.09 -17.17
N GLN A 326 30.40 -3.16 -18.11
CA GLN A 326 30.69 -3.35 -19.55
C GLN A 326 32.13 -3.78 -19.82
N ARG A 327 33.09 -3.22 -19.08
CA ARG A 327 34.52 -3.61 -19.16
C ARG A 327 34.80 -5.08 -18.85
N ASN A 328 33.86 -5.75 -18.16
CA ASN A 328 33.94 -7.15 -17.77
C ASN A 328 32.98 -8.03 -18.59
N GLY A 329 32.46 -7.53 -19.71
CA GLY A 329 31.49 -8.23 -20.56
C GLY A 329 30.03 -8.10 -20.11
N GLY A 330 29.74 -7.23 -19.13
CA GLY A 330 28.38 -6.88 -18.74
C GLY A 330 27.80 -5.72 -19.55
N TRP A 331 26.85 -4.99 -18.97
CA TRP A 331 26.02 -3.96 -19.63
C TRP A 331 25.83 -2.68 -18.81
N ARG A 332 26.24 -2.67 -17.54
CA ARG A 332 26.27 -1.49 -16.65
C ARG A 332 27.56 -0.69 -16.83
N ASN A 333 27.55 0.60 -16.54
CA ASN A 333 28.74 1.44 -16.47
C ASN A 333 28.57 2.48 -15.34
N ASP A 334 29.54 3.37 -15.16
CA ASP A 334 29.51 4.37 -14.09
C ASP A 334 28.30 5.31 -14.26
N SER A 335 27.52 5.51 -13.20
CA SER A 335 26.27 6.28 -13.23
C SER A 335 26.16 7.29 -12.08
N PHE A 336 25.40 8.36 -12.28
CA PHE A 336 25.10 9.40 -11.28
C PHE A 336 26.32 9.89 -10.49
N MET A 337 27.38 10.25 -11.23
CA MET A 337 28.66 10.70 -10.66
C MET A 337 28.61 12.05 -9.93
N ALA A 338 27.43 12.67 -9.84
CA ALA A 338 27.18 13.94 -9.16
C ALA A 338 26.31 13.79 -7.89
N ASP A 339 25.93 12.57 -7.50
CA ASP A 339 25.12 12.34 -6.29
C ASP A 339 25.80 12.94 -5.06
N GLY A 340 25.07 13.78 -4.32
CA GLY A 340 25.52 14.52 -3.13
C GLY A 340 26.13 15.89 -3.39
N ALA A 341 26.36 16.27 -4.64
CA ALA A 341 26.92 17.59 -4.99
C ALA A 341 26.04 18.76 -4.52
N ASP A 342 24.72 18.55 -4.44
CA ASP A 342 23.72 19.51 -3.96
C ASP A 342 23.91 19.90 -2.48
N ILE A 343 24.49 19.00 -1.68
CA ILE A 343 24.81 19.25 -0.27
C ILE A 343 26.32 19.33 0.00
N GLY A 344 27.15 19.33 -1.05
CA GLY A 344 28.61 19.36 -0.93
C GLY A 344 29.21 18.07 -0.37
N ALA A 345 28.55 16.93 -0.55
CA ALA A 345 29.00 15.60 -0.11
C ALA A 345 29.31 14.69 -1.31
N ASP A 346 30.11 13.63 -1.08
CA ASP A 346 30.34 12.57 -2.06
C ASP A 346 29.44 11.36 -1.75
N LEU A 347 28.29 11.29 -2.41
CA LEU A 347 27.31 10.22 -2.24
C LEU A 347 27.29 9.26 -3.43
N ARG A 348 28.38 9.17 -4.20
CA ARG A 348 28.54 8.15 -5.24
C ARG A 348 28.63 6.75 -4.61
N GLY A 349 28.20 5.74 -5.35
CA GLY A 349 28.18 4.34 -4.88
C GLY A 349 26.80 3.90 -4.43
N GLY A 350 26.75 2.75 -3.74
CA GLY A 350 25.51 2.13 -3.26
C GLY A 350 24.74 1.39 -4.36
N TRP A 351 23.59 0.85 -4.01
CA TRP A 351 22.65 0.18 -4.92
C TRP A 351 21.45 1.07 -5.22
N PHE A 352 20.95 0.99 -6.46
CA PHE A 352 19.59 1.37 -6.77
C PHE A 352 18.61 0.40 -6.12
N ASP A 353 17.44 0.92 -5.75
CA ASP A 353 16.43 0.17 -5.03
C ASP A 353 15.84 -0.98 -5.86
N ALA A 354 15.26 -0.65 -7.02
CA ALA A 354 14.47 -1.60 -7.78
C ALA A 354 14.76 -1.54 -9.28
N GLY A 355 13.73 -1.38 -10.09
CA GLY A 355 13.83 -1.11 -11.52
C GLY A 355 14.18 0.34 -11.87
N ASP A 356 14.15 1.20 -10.86
CA ASP A 356 14.39 2.63 -10.89
C ASP A 356 15.86 2.96 -10.59
N HIS A 357 16.16 4.25 -10.38
CA HIS A 357 17.51 4.69 -10.02
C HIS A 357 17.56 5.37 -8.65
N MET A 358 16.58 5.14 -7.80
CA MET A 358 16.50 5.74 -6.47
C MET A 358 17.43 5.06 -5.48
N LYS A 359 17.88 5.80 -4.46
CA LYS A 359 18.60 5.21 -3.32
C LYS A 359 17.86 5.55 -2.03
N PHE A 360 17.00 4.64 -1.59
CA PHE A 360 16.22 4.76 -0.35
C PHE A 360 16.92 4.08 0.82
N ALA A 361 17.19 4.80 1.90
CA ALA A 361 18.00 4.27 3.00
C ALA A 361 17.34 3.10 3.75
N LEU A 362 16.00 3.07 3.85
CA LEU A 362 15.26 2.04 4.60
C LEU A 362 15.43 0.64 3.97
N PRO A 363 14.94 0.37 2.74
CA PRO A 363 15.14 -0.94 2.10
C PRO A 363 16.60 -1.24 1.81
N PHE A 364 17.43 -0.22 1.56
CA PHE A 364 18.87 -0.40 1.38
C PHE A 364 19.54 -0.94 2.64
N GLY A 365 19.35 -0.29 3.78
CA GLY A 365 19.94 -0.71 5.05
C GLY A 365 19.44 -2.09 5.46
N TRP A 366 18.15 -2.37 5.24
CA TRP A 366 17.59 -3.70 5.47
C TRP A 366 18.21 -4.76 4.57
N ALA A 367 18.32 -4.53 3.25
CA ALA A 367 18.93 -5.48 2.33
C ALA A 367 20.41 -5.77 2.71
N VAL A 368 21.20 -4.74 3.02
CA VAL A 368 22.61 -4.91 3.41
C VAL A 368 22.74 -5.67 4.74
N SER A 369 21.95 -5.30 5.75
CA SER A 369 22.00 -5.94 7.06
C SER A 369 21.52 -7.40 7.00
N THR A 370 20.49 -7.68 6.21
CA THR A 370 19.97 -9.04 5.96
C THR A 370 20.96 -9.90 5.18
N LEU A 371 21.67 -9.35 4.18
CA LEU A 371 22.75 -10.06 3.49
C LEU A 371 23.94 -10.34 4.42
N ALA A 372 24.33 -9.37 5.25
CA ALA A 372 25.36 -9.58 6.26
C ALA A 372 24.92 -10.66 7.26
N TRP A 373 23.65 -10.64 7.69
CA TRP A 373 23.08 -11.67 8.53
C TRP A 373 23.11 -13.04 7.85
N SER A 374 22.76 -13.16 6.56
CA SER A 374 22.87 -14.40 5.78
C SER A 374 24.27 -15.02 5.88
N VAL A 375 25.29 -14.19 5.70
CA VAL A 375 26.71 -14.58 5.76
C VAL A 375 27.15 -15.00 7.16
N LEU A 376 26.60 -14.36 8.20
CA LEU A 376 26.90 -14.66 9.60
C LEU A 376 26.08 -15.84 10.16
N GLU A 377 24.87 -16.06 9.66
CA GLU A 377 23.94 -17.10 10.09
C GLU A 377 24.22 -18.43 9.39
N PHE A 378 24.57 -18.37 8.10
CA PHE A 378 24.87 -19.52 7.26
C PHE A 378 26.30 -19.47 6.68
N PRO A 379 27.35 -19.42 7.52
CA PRO A 379 28.72 -19.22 7.05
C PRO A 379 29.24 -20.31 6.13
N SER A 380 28.82 -21.57 6.27
CA SER A 380 29.33 -22.67 5.43
C SER A 380 28.74 -22.66 4.02
N ALA A 381 27.58 -22.04 3.80
CA ALA A 381 27.04 -21.81 2.45
C ALA A 381 28.04 -21.00 1.60
N TYR A 382 28.69 -20.02 2.21
CA TYR A 382 29.65 -19.13 1.58
C TYR A 382 31.07 -19.68 1.54
N ALA A 383 31.38 -20.69 2.35
CA ALA A 383 32.66 -21.40 2.34
C ALA A 383 32.83 -22.32 1.12
N THR A 384 31.74 -22.60 0.40
CA THR A 384 31.79 -23.42 -0.80
C THR A 384 32.61 -22.72 -1.90
N THR A 385 33.57 -23.45 -2.48
CA THR A 385 34.27 -23.04 -3.71
C THR A 385 33.53 -23.53 -4.95
N ALA A 386 32.28 -24.01 -4.80
CA ALA A 386 31.41 -24.37 -5.90
C ALA A 386 31.35 -23.18 -6.87
N ALA A 387 31.57 -23.46 -8.15
CA ALA A 387 32.05 -22.49 -9.14
C ALA A 387 31.17 -21.23 -9.21
N SER A 388 31.54 -20.20 -8.46
CA SER A 388 31.05 -18.84 -8.73
C SER A 388 31.41 -18.51 -10.16
N SER A 389 30.50 -17.87 -10.89
CA SER A 389 30.77 -17.36 -12.23
C SER A 389 31.94 -16.36 -12.27
N SER A 390 32.38 -15.85 -11.11
CA SER A 390 33.55 -14.99 -10.97
C SER A 390 34.88 -15.72 -10.85
N GLY A 391 34.88 -17.05 -10.63
CA GLY A 391 36.07 -17.81 -10.26
C GLY A 391 36.61 -17.54 -8.83
N GLN A 392 35.91 -16.71 -8.03
CA GLN A 392 36.24 -16.43 -6.64
C GLN A 392 35.34 -17.21 -5.67
N PRO A 393 35.77 -17.50 -4.44
CA PRO A 393 34.90 -18.08 -3.41
C PRO A 393 33.67 -17.20 -3.16
N LEU A 394 32.50 -17.82 -2.91
CA LEU A 394 31.26 -17.07 -2.64
C LEU A 394 31.39 -16.12 -1.45
N ARG A 395 32.18 -16.48 -0.43
CA ARG A 395 32.53 -15.59 0.69
C ARG A 395 33.16 -14.27 0.22
N ALA A 396 34.07 -14.32 -0.76
CA ALA A 396 34.72 -13.12 -1.29
C ALA A 396 33.75 -12.27 -2.12
N VAL A 397 32.86 -12.90 -2.89
CA VAL A 397 31.79 -12.23 -3.66
C VAL A 397 30.81 -11.51 -2.73
N ALA A 398 30.38 -12.18 -1.66
CA ALA A 398 29.49 -11.59 -0.66
C ALA A 398 30.17 -10.42 0.07
N LYS A 399 31.39 -10.62 0.57
CA LYS A 399 32.15 -9.59 1.31
C LYS A 399 32.38 -8.33 0.47
N ARG A 400 32.81 -8.44 -0.79
CA ARG A 400 33.07 -7.26 -1.64
C ARG A 400 31.77 -6.49 -1.96
N SER A 401 30.65 -7.19 -2.13
CA SER A 401 29.34 -6.55 -2.34
C SER A 401 28.89 -5.79 -1.09
N LEU A 402 29.01 -6.42 0.08
CA LEU A 402 28.70 -5.81 1.38
C LEU A 402 29.59 -4.59 1.68
N LEU A 403 30.88 -4.67 1.39
CA LEU A 403 31.81 -3.55 1.54
C LEU A 403 31.46 -2.37 0.62
N PHE A 404 31.05 -2.64 -0.62
CA PHE A 404 30.60 -1.60 -1.54
C PHE A 404 29.35 -0.86 -1.01
N ALA A 405 28.41 -1.59 -0.43
CA ALA A 405 27.22 -0.98 0.17
C ALA A 405 27.52 -0.25 1.49
N ALA A 406 28.37 -0.82 2.35
CA ALA A 406 28.78 -0.20 3.60
C ALA A 406 29.55 1.11 3.38
N ASP A 407 30.39 1.19 2.34
CA ASP A 407 31.06 2.44 1.94
C ASP A 407 30.05 3.55 1.65
N TYR A 408 28.96 3.24 0.95
CA TYR A 408 27.87 4.19 0.72
C TYR A 408 27.16 4.59 2.02
N ILE A 409 26.89 3.67 2.94
CA ILE A 409 26.27 4.01 4.23
C ILE A 409 27.18 4.93 5.07
N VAL A 410 28.50 4.70 5.04
CA VAL A 410 29.48 5.58 5.69
C VAL A 410 29.47 6.97 5.06
N ARG A 411 29.45 7.07 3.73
CA ARG A 411 29.32 8.36 3.01
C ARG A 411 28.01 9.08 3.32
N SER A 412 26.93 8.33 3.49
CA SER A 412 25.62 8.84 3.88
C SER A 412 25.61 9.42 5.29
N HIS A 413 26.56 9.07 6.15
CA HIS A 413 26.76 9.71 7.45
C HIS A 413 27.55 11.04 7.31
N VAL A 414 26.99 11.97 6.53
CA VAL A 414 27.64 13.20 6.04
C VAL A 414 28.12 14.15 7.15
N THR A 415 27.58 14.03 8.36
CA THR A 415 28.18 14.62 9.55
C THR A 415 28.17 13.56 10.64
N ALA A 416 29.35 13.02 10.94
CA ALA A 416 29.56 11.99 11.94
C ALA A 416 30.09 12.63 13.22
N SER A 417 29.33 12.52 14.31
CA SER A 417 29.67 13.12 15.60
C SER A 417 29.29 12.22 16.76
N ASP A 418 30.10 12.24 17.81
CA ASP A 418 29.77 11.62 19.09
C ASP A 418 28.67 12.40 19.84
N VAL A 419 28.34 13.63 19.40
CA VAL A 419 27.20 14.41 19.89
C VAL A 419 25.97 14.06 19.04
N PRO A 420 24.95 13.38 19.59
CA PRO A 420 23.80 12.91 18.81
C PRO A 420 23.13 13.98 17.95
N ALA A 421 22.99 15.20 18.48
CA ALA A 421 22.30 16.33 17.83
C ALA A 421 22.98 16.82 16.54
N GLU A 422 24.29 16.56 16.38
CA GLU A 422 25.09 17.04 15.26
C GLU A 422 25.08 16.08 14.08
N ASN A 423 24.60 14.84 14.28
CA ASN A 423 24.61 13.83 13.24
C ASN A 423 23.62 14.18 12.12
N ARG A 424 24.07 13.97 10.89
CA ARG A 424 23.27 14.14 9.67
C ARG A 424 23.45 12.90 8.81
N PHE A 425 22.35 12.24 8.47
CA PHE A 425 22.36 10.99 7.72
C PHE A 425 21.48 11.08 6.47
N VAL A 426 21.98 10.63 5.32
CA VAL A 426 21.22 10.64 4.06
C VAL A 426 20.16 9.55 4.09
N ALA A 427 18.90 9.96 4.03
CA ALA A 427 17.75 9.07 4.02
C ALA A 427 17.28 8.75 2.58
N GLN A 428 17.53 9.64 1.63
CA GLN A 428 17.11 9.47 0.24
C GLN A 428 18.02 10.27 -0.72
N VAL A 429 18.32 9.68 -1.88
CA VAL A 429 18.90 10.37 -3.04
C VAL A 429 18.07 10.07 -4.28
N GLY A 430 17.64 11.13 -4.96
CA GLY A 430 16.69 11.07 -6.08
C GLY A 430 15.27 11.39 -5.63
N ASP A 431 14.52 12.09 -6.49
CA ASP A 431 13.09 12.36 -6.29
C ASP A 431 12.25 11.38 -7.09
N THR A 432 11.31 10.70 -6.43
CA THR A 432 10.56 9.56 -7.00
C THR A 432 9.79 9.98 -8.25
N ASP A 433 9.13 11.14 -8.22
CA ASP A 433 8.35 11.64 -9.35
C ASP A 433 9.24 11.87 -10.57
N THR A 434 10.38 12.54 -10.37
CA THR A 434 11.31 12.77 -11.47
C THR A 434 11.92 11.48 -11.98
N ASP A 435 12.47 10.63 -11.11
CA ASP A 435 13.14 9.39 -11.46
C ASP A 435 12.20 8.43 -12.21
N HIS A 436 10.99 8.21 -11.67
CA HIS A 436 10.03 7.25 -12.22
C HIS A 436 9.29 7.78 -13.45
N SER A 437 9.28 9.10 -13.69
CA SER A 437 8.75 9.67 -14.94
C SER A 437 9.60 9.31 -16.17
N ARG A 438 10.79 8.73 -15.98
CA ARG A 438 11.75 8.47 -17.06
C ARG A 438 12.27 7.04 -17.04
N TRP A 439 11.97 6.35 -18.13
CA TRP A 439 12.70 5.17 -18.56
C TRP A 439 14.00 5.59 -19.22
N CYS A 440 15.14 5.11 -18.73
CA CYS A 440 16.44 5.42 -19.31
C CYS A 440 17.55 4.54 -18.71
N ARG A 441 18.66 4.48 -19.44
CA ARG A 441 19.91 3.92 -18.93
C ARG A 441 20.49 4.84 -17.84
N PRO A 442 20.83 4.36 -16.62
CA PRO A 442 21.28 5.22 -15.52
C PRO A 442 22.53 6.03 -15.86
N GLU A 443 23.38 5.51 -16.74
CA GLU A 443 24.59 6.18 -17.22
C GLU A 443 24.33 7.33 -18.21
N GLN A 444 23.12 7.38 -18.79
CA GLN A 444 22.69 8.38 -19.78
C GLN A 444 21.46 9.19 -19.34
N CYS A 445 20.80 8.81 -18.23
CA CYS A 445 19.65 9.52 -17.66
C CYS A 445 19.97 10.98 -17.30
N GLY A 446 21.23 11.27 -16.93
CA GLY A 446 21.66 12.62 -16.53
C GLY A 446 22.00 13.57 -17.69
N ALA A 447 21.94 13.13 -18.95
CA ALA A 447 22.37 13.94 -20.11
C ALA A 447 21.25 14.82 -20.73
N VAL A 448 20.00 14.71 -20.24
CA VAL A 448 18.84 15.45 -20.76
C VAL A 448 18.21 16.28 -19.63
N GLU A 449 18.64 17.56 -19.58
CA GLU A 449 18.28 18.64 -18.63
C GLU A 449 18.77 18.49 -17.17
N GLY A 450 19.11 19.63 -16.53
CA GLY A 450 19.89 19.77 -15.28
C GLY A 450 19.30 19.21 -13.96
N PRO A 451 19.75 19.69 -12.78
CA PRO A 451 20.09 18.89 -11.61
C PRO A 451 18.94 18.01 -11.10
N TYR A 452 19.07 16.70 -11.31
CA TYR A 452 17.97 15.73 -11.38
C TYR A 452 17.76 14.88 -10.10
N ARG A 453 18.62 14.99 -9.08
CA ARG A 453 18.67 14.02 -7.96
C ARG A 453 18.95 14.67 -6.61
N PRO A 454 17.95 15.31 -5.99
CA PRO A 454 18.06 15.89 -4.65
C PRO A 454 18.46 14.86 -3.57
N THR A 455 19.11 15.36 -2.52
CA THR A 455 19.51 14.60 -1.34
C THR A 455 18.71 15.06 -0.11
N TRP A 456 18.08 14.13 0.62
CA TRP A 456 17.40 14.41 1.88
C TRP A 456 18.08 13.75 3.07
N LEU A 457 18.05 14.47 4.19
CA LEU A 457 18.80 14.14 5.40
C LEU A 457 17.88 13.96 6.60
N ALA A 458 18.07 12.86 7.32
CA ALA A 458 17.68 12.74 8.71
C ALA A 458 18.59 13.60 9.59
N THR A 459 17.99 14.37 10.49
CA THR A 459 18.65 15.32 11.41
C THR A 459 17.91 15.35 12.75
N ALA A 460 18.46 16.02 13.76
CA ALA A 460 17.79 16.16 15.07
C ALA A 460 16.38 16.79 14.98
N SER A 461 16.15 17.71 14.04
CA SER A 461 14.84 18.34 13.81
C SER A 461 13.93 17.57 12.85
N LYS A 462 14.49 16.60 12.12
CA LYS A 462 13.78 15.72 11.19
C LYS A 462 14.29 14.29 11.36
N PRO A 463 13.83 13.59 12.42
CA PRO A 463 14.37 12.29 12.78
C PRO A 463 14.02 11.21 11.76
N GLY A 464 14.72 10.08 11.85
CA GLY A 464 14.56 8.92 10.98
C GLY A 464 15.22 7.70 11.62
N SER A 465 14.75 7.32 12.81
CA SER A 465 15.25 6.19 13.60
C SER A 465 15.10 4.85 12.88
N ASP A 466 14.12 4.74 11.97
CA ASP A 466 13.93 3.61 11.06
C ASP A 466 15.10 3.47 10.07
N VAL A 467 15.31 4.49 9.22
CA VAL A 467 16.40 4.51 8.23
C VAL A 467 17.79 4.45 8.89
N VAL A 468 17.94 5.11 10.05
CA VAL A 468 19.18 5.11 10.82
C VAL A 468 19.40 3.76 11.51
N GLY A 469 18.34 3.14 12.05
CA GLY A 469 18.39 1.81 12.66
C GLY A 469 18.89 0.76 11.66
N GLN A 470 18.33 0.76 10.44
CA GLN A 470 18.78 -0.12 9.37
C GLN A 470 20.24 0.13 8.96
N ALA A 471 20.67 1.39 8.89
CA ALA A 471 22.06 1.75 8.62
C ALA A 471 23.02 1.23 9.71
N VAL A 472 22.63 1.32 10.99
CA VAL A 472 23.40 0.77 12.11
C VAL A 472 23.52 -0.74 12.00
N ALA A 473 22.40 -1.44 11.77
CA ALA A 473 22.38 -2.88 11.62
C ALA A 473 23.28 -3.35 10.47
N ALA A 474 23.24 -2.65 9.33
CA ALA A 474 24.08 -2.91 8.17
C ALA A 474 25.56 -2.74 8.49
N LEU A 475 25.98 -1.60 9.04
CA LEU A 475 27.38 -1.34 9.38
C LEU A 475 27.91 -2.35 10.42
N ALA A 476 27.12 -2.66 11.45
CA ALA A 476 27.49 -3.63 12.48
C ALA A 476 27.59 -5.06 11.92
N GLY A 477 26.69 -5.45 11.02
CA GLY A 477 26.73 -6.74 10.32
C GLY A 477 27.96 -6.87 9.43
N VAL A 478 28.21 -5.87 8.58
CA VAL A 478 29.38 -5.87 7.68
C VAL A 478 30.70 -5.85 8.46
N ALA A 479 30.78 -5.10 9.55
CA ALA A 479 31.94 -5.10 10.44
C ALA A 479 32.25 -6.51 10.96
N GLN A 480 31.24 -7.30 11.36
CA GLN A 480 31.42 -8.68 11.81
C GLN A 480 31.89 -9.60 10.68
N VAL A 481 31.33 -9.46 9.47
CA VAL A 481 31.76 -10.24 8.29
C VAL A 481 33.23 -9.98 7.98
N VAL A 482 33.65 -8.71 7.98
CA VAL A 482 35.04 -8.32 7.71
C VAL A 482 35.96 -8.78 8.83
N ALA A 483 35.58 -8.60 10.10
CA ALA A 483 36.40 -9.01 11.25
C ALA A 483 36.66 -10.52 11.29
N ALA A 484 35.70 -11.33 10.81
CA ALA A 484 35.87 -12.77 10.73
C ALA A 484 36.92 -13.20 9.68
N ASP A 485 37.05 -12.46 8.59
CA ASP A 485 38.00 -12.76 7.51
C ASP A 485 39.36 -12.05 7.71
N GLU A 486 39.34 -10.85 8.31
CA GLU A 486 40.45 -9.90 8.41
C GLU A 486 40.51 -9.28 9.83
N PRO A 487 40.81 -10.07 10.88
CA PRO A 487 40.72 -9.62 12.27
C PRO A 487 41.69 -8.50 12.65
N SER A 488 42.76 -8.30 11.87
CA SER A 488 43.74 -7.22 12.06
C SER A 488 43.38 -5.92 11.32
N SER A 489 42.35 -5.94 10.47
CA SER A 489 41.92 -4.76 9.72
C SER A 489 41.35 -3.70 10.68
N PRO A 490 41.65 -2.40 10.50
CA PRO A 490 41.01 -1.34 11.28
C PRO A 490 39.56 -1.09 10.83
N LEU A 491 39.16 -1.60 9.66
CA LEU A 491 37.87 -1.30 9.03
C LEU A 491 36.65 -1.70 9.88
N PRO A 492 36.58 -2.89 10.51
CA PRO A 492 35.49 -3.21 11.43
C PRO A 492 35.31 -2.17 12.53
N GLY A 493 36.40 -1.68 13.11
CA GLY A 493 36.37 -0.64 14.14
C GLY A 493 35.84 0.70 13.64
N GLN A 494 36.18 1.07 12.40
CA GLN A 494 35.67 2.27 11.72
C GLN A 494 34.17 2.17 11.45
N LEU A 495 33.72 1.06 10.86
CA LEU A 495 32.30 0.81 10.59
C LEU A 495 31.47 0.84 11.89
N LEU A 496 31.97 0.20 12.95
CA LEU A 496 31.33 0.24 14.27
C LEU A 496 31.38 1.63 14.90
N GLY A 497 32.35 2.47 14.56
CA GLY A 497 32.38 3.88 14.95
C GLY A 497 31.17 4.66 14.44
N HIS A 498 30.93 4.60 13.12
CA HIS A 498 29.73 5.20 12.53
C HIS A 498 28.45 4.56 13.08
N ALA A 499 28.41 3.24 13.27
CA ALA A 499 27.26 2.55 13.84
C ALA A 499 26.92 3.03 15.26
N ARG A 500 27.92 3.27 16.12
CA ARG A 500 27.69 3.81 17.48
C ARG A 500 27.11 5.21 17.45
N GLN A 501 27.65 6.09 16.61
CA GLN A 501 27.20 7.47 16.47
C GLN A 501 25.78 7.56 15.93
N LEU A 502 25.49 6.81 14.85
CA LEU A 502 24.15 6.71 14.26
C LEU A 502 23.14 6.10 15.24
N TYR A 503 23.51 5.05 16.00
CA TYR A 503 22.62 4.48 17.01
C TYR A 503 22.29 5.50 18.12
N ALA A 504 23.30 6.24 18.59
CA ALA A 504 23.09 7.29 19.59
C ALA A 504 22.18 8.41 19.05
N PHE A 505 22.33 8.80 17.78
CA PHE A 505 21.44 9.72 17.09
C PHE A 505 19.99 9.21 17.01
N GLY A 506 19.77 8.02 16.44
CA GLY A 506 18.44 7.43 16.29
C GLY A 506 17.74 7.18 17.62
N LYS A 507 18.49 6.89 18.69
CA LYS A 507 17.96 6.74 20.05
C LYS A 507 17.60 8.07 20.72
N ALA A 508 18.40 9.13 20.50
CA ALA A 508 18.18 10.44 21.10
C ALA A 508 17.04 11.24 20.42
N TYR A 509 16.81 10.99 19.13
CA TYR A 509 15.80 11.67 18.32
C TYR A 509 14.87 10.65 17.66
N PRO A 510 13.91 10.07 18.42
CA PRO A 510 13.03 9.02 17.92
C PRO A 510 12.03 9.55 16.88
N GLY A 511 11.87 8.83 15.77
CA GLY A 511 10.81 9.09 14.79
C GLY A 511 11.03 8.34 13.48
N ALA A 512 9.96 8.02 12.77
CA ALA A 512 10.05 7.42 11.44
C ALA A 512 10.39 8.51 10.40
N TRP A 513 11.21 8.15 9.41
CA TRP A 513 11.56 9.01 8.30
C TRP A 513 10.34 9.24 7.42
N SER A 514 10.11 10.50 7.07
CA SER A 514 9.08 10.86 6.09
C SER A 514 9.44 12.17 5.39
N LEU A 515 8.93 12.31 4.16
CA LEU A 515 8.89 13.57 3.45
C LEU A 515 7.47 14.12 3.47
N THR A 516 7.34 15.41 3.70
CA THR A 516 6.08 16.12 3.40
C THR A 516 5.91 16.23 1.90
N ALA A 517 4.66 16.40 1.43
CA ALA A 517 4.38 16.57 0.00
C ALA A 517 5.13 17.76 -0.65
N ALA A 518 5.56 18.75 0.14
CA ALA A 518 6.34 19.88 -0.35
C ALA A 518 7.86 19.59 -0.45
N GLU A 519 8.34 18.54 0.22
CA GLU A 519 9.76 18.18 0.22
C GLU A 519 10.11 17.16 -0.86
N GLY A 520 9.16 16.34 -1.29
CA GLY A 520 9.34 15.30 -2.31
C GLY A 520 8.51 14.06 -1.97
N ASP A 521 8.57 13.06 -2.85
CA ASP A 521 7.88 11.79 -2.62
C ASP A 521 8.79 10.73 -2.01
N TYR A 522 8.31 10.09 -0.93
CA TYR A 522 8.91 8.93 -0.30
C TYR A 522 7.87 7.79 -0.26
N PRO A 523 7.98 6.77 -1.13
CA PRO A 523 6.94 5.74 -1.30
C PRO A 523 6.87 4.78 -0.09
N TYR A 524 7.93 4.66 0.70
CA TYR A 524 7.95 3.88 1.93
C TYR A 524 7.43 4.69 3.14
N ARG A 525 6.45 5.59 2.95
CA ARG A 525 5.69 6.26 4.03
C ARG A 525 4.33 5.62 4.33
N TYR A 526 3.89 4.71 3.46
CA TYR A 526 2.52 4.19 3.43
C TYR A 526 2.33 2.85 4.18
N GLY A 527 3.39 2.30 4.75
CA GLY A 527 3.35 1.19 5.69
C GLY A 527 2.90 1.62 7.09
N ASN A 528 2.57 0.64 7.94
CA ASN A 528 2.34 0.88 9.36
C ASN A 528 3.71 0.99 10.05
N HIS A 529 4.52 1.98 9.65
CA HIS A 529 5.93 2.14 10.02
C HIS A 529 6.12 2.32 11.53
N VAL A 530 6.97 1.48 12.13
CA VAL A 530 7.28 1.52 13.55
C VAL A 530 8.79 1.43 13.73
N TRP A 531 9.44 2.58 13.86
CA TRP A 531 10.91 2.65 13.98
C TRP A 531 11.51 1.82 15.14
N GLN A 532 10.69 1.36 16.09
CA GLN A 532 11.08 0.52 17.22
C GLN A 532 11.65 -0.83 16.78
N ASP A 533 11.13 -1.45 15.72
CA ASP A 533 11.68 -2.73 15.26
C ASP A 533 12.99 -2.57 14.47
N ASP A 534 13.19 -1.47 13.76
CA ASP A 534 14.50 -1.12 13.19
C ASP A 534 15.54 -0.87 14.28
N MET A 535 15.15 -0.15 15.35
CA MET A 535 16.04 0.09 16.50
C MET A 535 16.28 -1.19 17.33
N LEU A 536 15.33 -2.12 17.37
CA LEU A 536 15.52 -3.47 17.87
C LEU A 536 16.58 -4.21 17.05
N TRP A 537 16.45 -4.19 15.71
CA TRP A 537 17.39 -4.86 14.82
C TRP A 537 18.81 -4.30 14.95
N ALA A 538 18.93 -2.96 14.98
CA ALA A 538 20.16 -2.25 15.25
C ALA A 538 20.78 -2.66 16.61
N ALA A 539 19.99 -2.64 17.68
CA ALA A 539 20.45 -3.00 19.02
C ALA A 539 20.91 -4.47 19.10
N ALA A 540 20.17 -5.38 18.48
CA ALA A 540 20.50 -6.79 18.43
C ALA A 540 21.81 -7.03 17.63
N MET A 541 22.00 -6.35 16.50
CA MET A 541 23.24 -6.42 15.71
C MET A 541 24.45 -5.86 16.47
N MET A 542 24.28 -4.72 17.18
CA MET A 542 25.34 -4.13 18.01
C MET A 542 25.68 -5.00 19.22
N CYS A 543 24.68 -5.63 19.84
CA CYS A 543 24.85 -6.62 20.90
C CYS A 543 25.64 -7.84 20.39
N ARG A 544 25.30 -8.36 19.20
CA ARG A 544 26.04 -9.45 18.54
C ARG A 544 27.49 -9.08 18.25
N ALA A 545 27.72 -7.86 17.77
CA ALA A 545 29.05 -7.30 17.50
C ALA A 545 29.88 -6.99 18.76
N GLY A 546 29.37 -7.31 19.96
CA GLY A 546 30.11 -7.18 21.22
C GLY A 546 30.35 -5.73 21.66
N GLN A 547 29.51 -4.78 21.25
CA GLN A 547 29.71 -3.35 21.53
C GLN A 547 29.32 -2.91 22.95
N GLY A 548 28.83 -3.82 23.78
CA GLY A 548 28.51 -3.57 25.20
C GLY A 548 27.15 -4.12 25.62
N ALA A 549 27.00 -4.40 26.91
CA ALA A 549 25.79 -4.99 27.47
C ALA A 549 24.55 -4.09 27.36
N SER A 550 24.74 -2.77 27.23
CA SER A 550 23.65 -1.80 27.05
C SER A 550 22.87 -2.05 25.76
N TYR A 551 23.53 -2.43 24.66
CA TYR A 551 22.85 -2.75 23.40
C TYR A 551 21.98 -4.01 23.52
N CYS A 552 22.43 -5.01 24.28
CA CYS A 552 21.63 -6.20 24.55
C CYS A 552 20.40 -5.86 25.42
N ALA A 553 20.56 -4.98 26.41
CA ALA A 553 19.44 -4.48 27.21
C ALA A 553 18.45 -3.67 26.34
N ASP A 554 18.95 -2.79 25.48
CA ASP A 554 18.12 -2.03 24.55
C ASP A 554 17.36 -2.95 23.57
N ALA A 555 17.98 -4.04 23.09
CA ALA A 555 17.30 -5.03 22.26
C ALA A 555 16.09 -5.63 22.99
N VAL A 556 16.20 -5.96 24.28
CA VAL A 556 15.06 -6.42 25.09
C VAL A 556 13.99 -5.32 25.22
N THR A 557 14.41 -4.07 25.44
CA THR A 557 13.49 -2.93 25.55
C THR A 557 12.70 -2.69 24.27
N TYR A 558 13.37 -2.62 23.12
CA TYR A 558 12.71 -2.40 21.83
C TYR A 558 11.87 -3.62 21.41
N TRP A 559 12.30 -4.84 21.74
CA TRP A 559 11.48 -6.04 21.52
C TRP A 559 10.15 -5.95 22.26
N ASN A 560 10.17 -5.60 23.56
CA ASN A 560 8.93 -5.45 24.33
C ASN A 560 8.06 -4.30 23.80
N ALA A 561 8.68 -3.18 23.40
CA ALA A 561 7.96 -2.04 22.83
C ALA A 561 7.24 -2.41 21.53
N ALA A 562 7.97 -2.97 20.57
CA ALA A 562 7.41 -3.41 19.28
C ALA A 562 6.36 -4.52 19.46
N ALA A 563 6.58 -5.47 20.38
CA ALA A 563 5.59 -6.50 20.70
C ALA A 563 4.27 -5.91 21.23
N ASN A 564 4.34 -4.92 22.14
CA ASN A 564 3.17 -4.25 22.72
C ASN A 564 2.41 -3.38 21.70
N MET A 565 3.11 -2.85 20.69
CA MET A 565 2.51 -2.13 19.57
C MET A 565 1.88 -3.06 18.53
N GLY A 566 2.04 -4.37 18.72
CA GLY A 566 1.50 -5.39 17.84
C GLY A 566 2.33 -5.68 16.59
N VAL A 567 3.53 -5.11 16.49
CA VAL A 567 4.45 -5.29 15.35
C VAL A 567 4.78 -6.77 15.13
N GLY A 568 4.99 -7.52 16.21
CA GLY A 568 5.27 -8.95 16.07
C GLY A 568 4.06 -9.80 15.63
N TRP A 569 2.86 -9.22 15.47
CA TRP A 569 1.67 -9.93 14.97
C TRP A 569 1.59 -9.86 13.44
N SER A 570 2.46 -9.08 12.79
CA SER A 570 2.61 -9.09 11.33
C SER A 570 3.17 -10.43 10.87
N SER A 571 2.73 -10.91 9.71
CA SER A 571 3.22 -12.14 9.11
C SER A 571 4.51 -11.87 8.33
N GLY A 572 5.68 -11.91 8.98
CA GLY A 572 6.98 -12.03 8.28
C GLY A 572 8.10 -11.11 8.77
N MET A 573 9.23 -11.18 8.07
CA MET A 573 10.28 -10.14 8.09
C MET A 573 10.28 -9.44 6.73
N ASP A 574 10.52 -8.15 6.70
CA ASP A 574 10.73 -7.35 5.49
C ASP A 574 11.40 -6.01 5.84
N TRP A 575 11.58 -5.15 4.83
CA TRP A 575 12.21 -3.84 4.98
C TRP A 575 11.49 -2.88 5.94
N ASP A 576 10.20 -3.12 6.23
CA ASP A 576 9.38 -2.32 7.16
C ASP A 576 9.23 -2.99 8.53
N ASN A 577 9.56 -4.27 8.63
CA ASN A 577 9.38 -5.04 9.86
C ASN A 577 10.54 -6.01 10.10
N SER A 578 11.48 -5.57 10.93
CA SER A 578 12.67 -6.33 11.34
C SER A 578 12.47 -7.09 12.66
N PHE A 579 11.25 -7.14 13.19
CA PHE A 579 10.98 -7.73 14.50
C PHE A 579 11.27 -9.23 14.56
N ASN A 580 10.79 -9.99 13.56
CA ASN A 580 10.90 -11.44 13.54
C ASN A 580 12.34 -11.90 13.24
N GLU A 581 13.08 -11.19 12.39
CA GLU A 581 14.50 -11.48 12.13
C GLU A 581 15.38 -11.17 13.35
N ALA A 582 15.15 -10.05 14.03
CA ALA A 582 15.82 -9.74 15.29
C ALA A 582 15.54 -10.81 16.35
N SER A 583 14.28 -11.23 16.46
CA SER A 583 13.85 -12.29 17.38
C SER A 583 14.60 -13.60 17.13
N VAL A 584 14.71 -14.05 15.87
CA VAL A 584 15.47 -15.27 15.53
C VAL A 584 16.95 -15.10 15.84
N MET A 585 17.56 -13.97 15.49
CA MET A 585 18.97 -13.71 15.77
C MET A 585 19.26 -13.71 17.28
N MET A 586 18.35 -13.18 18.11
CA MET A 586 18.48 -13.17 19.56
C MET A 586 18.47 -14.57 20.17
N LEU A 587 17.77 -15.55 19.57
CA LEU A 587 17.88 -16.96 19.97
C LEU A 587 19.29 -17.53 19.74
N GLY A 588 19.98 -17.07 18.70
CA GLY A 588 21.37 -17.41 18.42
C GLY A 588 22.40 -16.79 19.37
N MET A 589 21.96 -15.87 20.23
CA MET A 589 22.77 -15.19 21.25
C MET A 589 22.32 -15.57 22.66
N ALA A 590 22.00 -16.85 22.89
CA ALA A 590 21.37 -17.30 24.12
C ALA A 590 22.19 -17.02 25.40
N ASP A 591 23.51 -16.85 25.29
CA ASP A 591 24.42 -16.44 26.36
C ASP A 591 24.19 -14.99 26.84
N LYS A 592 23.55 -14.16 26.02
CA LYS A 592 23.38 -12.71 26.25
C LYS A 592 22.04 -12.34 26.88
N PHE A 593 21.09 -13.27 26.93
CA PHE A 593 19.71 -12.97 27.32
C PHE A 593 19.20 -13.93 28.39
N ALA A 594 18.26 -13.44 29.20
CA ALA A 594 17.60 -14.27 30.20
C ALA A 594 16.80 -15.41 29.52
N THR A 595 16.88 -16.61 30.08
CA THR A 595 16.18 -17.80 29.55
C THR A 595 14.66 -17.60 29.51
N THR A 596 14.09 -16.89 30.48
CA THR A 596 12.67 -16.54 30.54
C THR A 596 12.26 -15.63 29.39
N PHE A 597 13.08 -14.63 29.07
CA PHE A 597 12.85 -13.73 27.94
C PHE A 597 12.97 -14.49 26.60
N LEU A 598 13.99 -15.34 26.43
CA LEU A 598 14.12 -16.17 25.23
C LEU A 598 12.97 -17.18 25.08
N ALA A 599 12.33 -17.60 26.17
CA ALA A 599 11.11 -18.40 26.10
C ALA A 599 9.95 -17.59 25.49
N SER A 600 9.77 -16.32 25.89
CA SER A 600 8.79 -15.43 25.26
C SER A 600 9.08 -15.18 23.77
N VAL A 601 10.35 -15.00 23.41
CA VAL A 601 10.79 -14.88 22.00
C VAL A 601 10.43 -16.13 21.21
N ARG A 602 10.68 -17.34 21.74
CA ARG A 602 10.30 -18.60 21.09
C ARG A 602 8.79 -18.72 20.92
N THR A 603 8.01 -18.49 21.98
CA THR A 603 6.54 -18.54 21.92
C THR A 603 6.01 -17.60 20.83
N ARG A 604 6.61 -16.43 20.68
CA ARG A 604 6.23 -15.46 19.65
C ARG A 604 6.55 -15.95 18.25
N LEU A 605 7.75 -16.48 18.03
CA LEU A 605 8.16 -17.03 16.73
C LEU A 605 7.38 -18.28 16.37
N ASP A 606 7.10 -19.16 17.32
CA ASP A 606 6.27 -20.35 17.10
C ASP A 606 4.88 -19.94 16.61
N TRP A 607 4.24 -18.97 17.29
CA TRP A 607 2.96 -18.43 16.85
C TRP A 607 3.05 -17.88 15.41
N ASN A 608 4.02 -17.02 15.13
CA ASN A 608 4.17 -16.39 13.82
C ASN A 608 4.42 -17.41 12.71
N LEU A 609 5.40 -18.29 12.89
CA LEU A 609 5.81 -19.27 11.88
C LEU A 609 4.73 -20.34 11.65
N ASN A 610 3.85 -20.57 12.63
CA ASN A 610 2.69 -21.45 12.47
C ASN A 610 1.61 -20.89 11.53
N LEU A 611 1.44 -19.57 11.42
CA LEU A 611 0.52 -18.93 10.46
C LEU A 611 0.80 -19.37 9.02
N TRP A 612 2.08 -19.58 8.72
CA TRP A 612 2.56 -19.96 7.40
C TRP A 612 2.39 -21.45 7.10
N HIS A 613 2.07 -22.30 8.08
CA HIS A 613 1.96 -23.76 7.87
C HIS A 613 0.53 -24.24 7.68
N VAL A 614 -0.44 -23.55 8.28
CA VAL A 614 -1.85 -23.91 8.18
C VAL A 614 -2.42 -23.30 6.90
N SER A 615 -3.23 -24.07 6.17
CA SER A 615 -3.59 -23.77 4.79
C SER A 615 -5.08 -23.94 4.57
N THR A 616 -5.71 -22.88 4.08
CA THR A 616 -6.89 -22.94 3.22
C THR A 616 -6.47 -22.63 1.78
N LEU A 617 -7.13 -23.24 0.79
CA LEU A 617 -6.93 -22.82 -0.60
C LEU A 617 -7.45 -21.38 -0.73
N CYS A 618 -6.70 -20.51 -1.41
CA CYS A 618 -7.15 -19.15 -1.73
C CYS A 618 -8.46 -19.14 -2.57
N THR A 619 -8.93 -20.31 -3.03
CA THR A 619 -10.15 -20.50 -3.84
C THR A 619 -11.45 -20.68 -3.04
N ALA A 620 -11.48 -20.42 -1.73
CA ALA A 620 -12.74 -20.17 -1.01
C ALA A 620 -12.59 -19.00 -0.02
N PRO A 621 -13.60 -18.12 0.04
CA PRO A 621 -14.46 -18.23 1.21
C PRO A 621 -15.98 -18.33 0.91
N PRO A 622 -16.76 -18.99 1.79
CA PRO A 622 -18.21 -18.73 1.93
C PRO A 622 -18.48 -17.27 2.30
N ALA A 623 -19.72 -16.82 2.13
CA ALA A 623 -20.15 -15.46 2.40
C ALA A 623 -19.66 -14.94 3.79
N GLY A 624 -18.85 -13.87 3.80
CA GLY A 624 -18.56 -13.11 5.02
C GLY A 624 -17.10 -12.68 5.28
N THR A 625 -16.11 -13.03 4.46
CA THR A 625 -14.70 -12.60 4.71
C THR A 625 -14.23 -11.49 3.76
N ASP A 626 -13.17 -10.82 4.20
CA ASP A 626 -12.75 -9.46 3.83
C ASP A 626 -12.59 -9.17 2.33
N SER A 627 -12.71 -7.88 2.00
CA SER A 627 -12.68 -7.34 0.65
C SER A 627 -11.28 -6.96 0.17
N ASN A 628 -10.22 -7.24 0.93
CA ASN A 628 -8.86 -6.81 0.60
C ASN A 628 -8.04 -7.90 -0.06
N GLY A 629 -8.41 -9.18 0.11
CA GLY A 629 -7.62 -10.25 -0.49
C GLY A 629 -6.16 -10.20 -0.07
N ASP A 630 -5.87 -9.79 1.17
CA ASP A 630 -4.57 -9.79 1.84
C ASP A 630 -4.33 -11.05 2.69
N GLY A 631 -5.25 -12.01 2.61
CA GLY A 631 -4.99 -13.39 3.03
C GLY A 631 -5.02 -13.62 4.53
N ILE A 632 -5.83 -12.86 5.27
CA ILE A 632 -6.26 -13.25 6.62
C ILE A 632 -7.74 -13.64 6.55
N VAL A 633 -8.02 -14.83 6.04
CA VAL A 633 -9.30 -15.47 6.32
C VAL A 633 -9.46 -15.57 7.84
N ASP A 634 -10.68 -15.35 8.34
CA ASP A 634 -11.09 -15.24 9.75
C ASP A 634 -10.72 -16.44 10.67
N ASP A 635 -9.87 -17.37 10.23
CA ASP A 635 -9.21 -18.40 11.06
C ASP A 635 -7.79 -18.01 11.52
N GLY A 636 -7.24 -16.89 11.02
CA GLY A 636 -5.90 -16.42 11.37
C GLY A 636 -4.77 -17.12 10.63
N HIS A 637 -4.99 -17.66 9.43
CA HIS A 637 -3.97 -18.36 8.64
C HIS A 637 -3.78 -17.81 7.22
N ILE A 638 -2.58 -18.02 6.64
CA ILE A 638 -2.23 -17.50 5.31
C ILE A 638 -2.66 -18.50 4.22
N CYS A 639 -3.38 -18.03 3.21
CA CYS A 639 -3.90 -18.90 2.15
C CYS A 639 -2.83 -19.37 1.16
N TYR A 640 -3.14 -20.47 0.45
CA TYR A 640 -2.29 -21.08 -0.58
C TYR A 640 -2.94 -21.06 -1.95
N SER A 641 -2.16 -20.74 -2.98
CA SER A 641 -2.60 -20.88 -4.37
C SER A 641 -2.88 -22.36 -4.72
N PRO A 642 -3.65 -22.65 -5.79
CA PRO A 642 -3.90 -24.02 -6.23
C PRO A 642 -2.66 -24.91 -6.41
N LYS A 643 -1.51 -24.35 -6.82
CA LYS A 643 -0.22 -25.05 -6.95
C LYS A 643 0.56 -25.13 -5.64
N GLY A 644 0.06 -24.52 -4.57
CA GLY A 644 0.60 -24.63 -3.21
C GLY A 644 1.69 -23.62 -2.88
N LEU A 645 1.74 -22.49 -3.60
CA LEU A 645 2.52 -21.32 -3.18
C LEU A 645 1.72 -20.56 -2.12
N VAL A 646 2.35 -20.19 -1.01
CA VAL A 646 1.69 -19.35 0.00
C VAL A 646 1.53 -17.93 -0.54
N HIS A 647 0.39 -17.28 -0.27
CA HIS A 647 0.12 -15.95 -0.80
C HIS A 647 -0.47 -15.04 0.28
N MET A 648 0.43 -14.27 0.92
CA MET A 648 0.06 -13.24 1.89
C MET A 648 -0.47 -12.00 1.16
N MET A 649 0.40 -11.26 0.45
CA MET A 649 0.01 -10.01 -0.22
C MET A 649 0.34 -10.02 -1.71
N GLN A 650 -0.32 -9.17 -2.48
CA GLN A 650 -0.13 -9.09 -3.94
C GLN A 650 1.21 -8.46 -4.35
N TRP A 651 1.80 -7.63 -3.48
CA TRP A 651 3.04 -6.90 -3.75
C TRP A 651 4.24 -7.74 -3.31
N GLY A 652 5.05 -8.21 -4.25
CA GLY A 652 6.21 -9.03 -3.90
C GLY A 652 5.83 -10.34 -3.21
N THR A 653 4.83 -11.04 -3.72
CA THR A 653 4.37 -12.36 -3.23
C THR A 653 5.56 -13.29 -2.94
N LEU A 654 6.54 -13.35 -3.86
CA LEU A 654 7.72 -14.21 -3.70
C LEU A 654 8.72 -13.66 -2.69
N ARG A 655 8.91 -12.33 -2.61
CA ARG A 655 9.72 -11.69 -1.56
C ARG A 655 9.22 -12.09 -0.18
N VAL A 656 7.92 -11.91 0.07
CA VAL A 656 7.32 -12.21 1.36
C VAL A 656 7.43 -13.70 1.71
N THR A 657 7.17 -14.56 0.74
CA THR A 657 7.30 -16.02 0.90
C THR A 657 8.76 -16.44 1.16
N ALA A 658 9.71 -15.86 0.44
CA ALA A 658 11.12 -16.15 0.58
C ALA A 658 11.67 -15.65 1.93
N ASN A 659 11.17 -14.51 2.40
CA ASN A 659 11.49 -13.98 3.72
C ASN A 659 11.00 -14.91 4.84
N ALA A 660 9.77 -15.44 4.73
CA ALA A 660 9.28 -16.46 5.65
C ALA A 660 10.12 -17.75 5.59
N ALA A 661 10.54 -18.18 4.39
CA ALA A 661 11.43 -19.33 4.23
C ALA A 661 12.78 -19.12 4.93
N ALA A 662 13.36 -17.92 4.82
CA ALA A 662 14.58 -17.54 5.52
C ALA A 662 14.44 -17.60 7.04
N LEU A 663 13.39 -16.99 7.60
CA LEU A 663 13.11 -17.04 9.04
C LEU A 663 12.97 -18.49 9.52
N LYS A 664 12.24 -19.33 8.79
CA LYS A 664 12.06 -20.75 9.15
C LYS A 664 13.35 -21.55 9.11
N LEU A 665 14.20 -21.33 8.10
CA LEU A 665 15.50 -22.00 8.00
C LEU A 665 16.43 -21.57 9.13
N ALA A 666 16.49 -20.27 9.44
CA ALA A 666 17.28 -19.75 10.55
C ALA A 666 16.74 -20.25 11.90
N TYR A 667 15.44 -20.16 12.13
CA TYR A 667 14.78 -20.65 13.34
C TYR A 667 15.00 -22.16 13.57
N SER A 668 15.01 -22.96 12.50
CA SER A 668 15.25 -24.41 12.57
C SER A 668 16.63 -24.80 13.11
N LYS A 669 17.57 -23.86 13.24
CA LYS A 669 18.85 -24.08 13.92
C LYS A 669 18.70 -24.08 15.45
N TYR A 670 17.62 -23.48 15.95
CA TYR A 670 17.36 -23.27 17.38
C TYR A 670 16.23 -24.16 17.92
N THR A 671 15.55 -24.94 17.07
CA THR A 671 14.51 -25.91 17.45
C THR A 671 14.98 -27.36 17.42
N VAL A 672 16.30 -27.62 17.37
CA VAL A 672 16.88 -28.97 17.19
C VAL A 672 16.49 -30.00 18.25
N THR A 673 16.05 -29.57 19.43
CA THR A 673 15.51 -30.45 20.48
C THR A 673 14.12 -31.00 20.14
N ASN A 674 13.42 -30.39 19.17
CA ASN A 674 12.19 -30.86 18.57
C ASN A 674 12.44 -31.17 17.09
N ALA A 675 12.89 -32.40 16.81
CA ALA A 675 13.24 -32.84 15.47
C ALA A 675 12.06 -32.74 14.47
N ALA A 676 10.83 -32.97 14.93
CA ALA A 676 9.63 -32.88 14.11
C ALA A 676 9.35 -31.43 13.68
N ASP A 677 9.44 -30.46 14.60
CA ASP A 677 9.28 -29.05 14.23
C ASP A 677 10.45 -28.57 13.36
N THR A 678 11.69 -28.94 13.69
CA THR A 678 12.86 -28.64 12.85
C THR A 678 12.64 -29.10 11.39
N GLN A 679 12.20 -30.34 11.22
CA GLN A 679 11.88 -30.92 9.92
C GLN A 679 10.74 -30.17 9.23
N ARG A 680 9.67 -29.89 9.95
CA ARG A 680 8.51 -29.13 9.46
C ARG A 680 8.92 -27.75 8.92
N GLN A 681 9.72 -26.97 9.68
CA GLN A 681 10.17 -25.65 9.25
C GLN A 681 11.03 -25.73 7.97
N ARG A 682 12.02 -26.63 7.94
CA ARG A 682 12.94 -26.80 6.80
C ARG A 682 12.22 -27.28 5.54
N CYS A 683 11.35 -28.28 5.68
CA CYS A 683 10.65 -28.86 4.54
C CYS A 683 9.61 -27.93 3.93
N TRP A 684 8.97 -27.11 4.76
CA TRP A 684 8.12 -26.03 4.26
C TRP A 684 8.92 -25.01 3.45
N ALA A 685 10.03 -24.52 4.01
CA ALA A 685 10.87 -23.52 3.36
C ALA A 685 11.42 -24.06 2.03
N ARG A 686 11.92 -25.29 2.03
CA ARG A 686 12.35 -25.99 0.81
C ARG A 686 11.25 -26.05 -0.24
N ARG A 687 10.02 -26.45 0.14
CA ARG A 687 8.90 -26.55 -0.81
C ARG A 687 8.61 -25.21 -1.49
N GLN A 688 8.49 -24.13 -0.72
CA GLN A 688 8.20 -22.80 -1.27
C GLN A 688 9.33 -22.31 -2.19
N MET A 689 10.58 -22.49 -1.77
CA MET A 689 11.74 -22.14 -2.61
C MET A 689 11.79 -22.96 -3.89
N ARG A 690 11.48 -24.26 -3.85
CA ARG A 690 11.45 -25.08 -5.07
C ARG A 690 10.35 -24.67 -6.05
N LEU A 691 9.18 -24.24 -5.56
CA LEU A 691 8.13 -23.65 -6.41
C LEU A 691 8.64 -22.41 -7.14
N MET A 692 9.38 -21.53 -6.44
CA MET A 692 10.00 -20.34 -7.04
C MET A 692 11.02 -20.67 -8.15
N LEU A 693 11.73 -21.79 -8.01
CA LEU A 693 12.88 -22.14 -8.85
C LEU A 693 12.54 -23.01 -10.06
N GLY A 694 11.39 -23.67 -10.07
CA GLY A 694 10.99 -24.48 -11.23
C GLY A 694 9.83 -25.45 -11.00
N ASP A 695 9.58 -25.90 -9.76
CA ASP A 695 8.57 -26.94 -9.49
C ASP A 695 7.14 -26.46 -9.79
N TRP A 696 6.94 -25.15 -9.89
CA TRP A 696 5.68 -24.55 -10.32
C TRP A 696 5.35 -24.79 -11.82
N GLY A 697 6.34 -25.24 -12.59
CA GLY A 697 6.31 -25.39 -14.06
C GLY A 697 7.14 -24.32 -14.79
N ARG A 698 7.69 -23.35 -14.04
CA ARG A 698 8.66 -22.34 -14.48
C ARG A 698 9.46 -21.83 -13.28
N SER A 699 10.57 -21.17 -13.55
CA SER A 699 11.31 -20.36 -12.60
C SER A 699 10.73 -18.94 -12.54
N PHE A 700 10.83 -18.31 -11.38
CA PHE A 700 10.56 -16.89 -11.16
C PHE A 700 11.84 -16.09 -10.87
N VAL A 701 13.01 -16.70 -11.06
CA VAL A 701 14.31 -16.05 -10.91
C VAL A 701 14.89 -15.80 -12.29
N VAL A 702 15.12 -14.53 -12.63
CA VAL A 702 15.63 -14.12 -13.94
C VAL A 702 16.94 -14.84 -14.25
N GLY A 703 17.02 -15.46 -15.43
CA GLY A 703 18.23 -16.16 -15.90
C GLY A 703 18.56 -17.47 -15.17
N PHE A 704 17.62 -18.05 -14.40
CA PHE A 704 17.81 -19.33 -13.70
C PHE A 704 16.66 -20.30 -13.98
N GLY A 705 16.94 -21.60 -14.10
CA GLY A 705 15.92 -22.64 -14.24
C GLY A 705 15.16 -22.62 -15.57
N THR A 706 13.98 -23.23 -15.58
CA THR A 706 13.15 -23.42 -16.79
C THR A 706 12.20 -22.26 -16.99
N ASN A 707 12.15 -21.69 -18.21
CA ASN A 707 11.24 -20.59 -18.57
C ASN A 707 11.23 -19.41 -17.57
N PRO A 708 12.41 -18.85 -17.20
CA PRO A 708 12.47 -17.72 -16.27
C PRO A 708 11.86 -16.44 -16.86
N PRO A 709 11.53 -15.44 -16.02
CA PRO A 709 11.10 -14.13 -16.49
C PRO A 709 12.16 -13.49 -17.39
N GLN A 710 11.72 -12.92 -18.50
CA GLN A 710 12.58 -12.27 -19.49
C GLN A 710 12.34 -10.77 -19.57
N ARG A 711 11.26 -10.27 -18.98
CA ARG A 711 10.85 -8.86 -19.05
C ARG A 711 10.62 -8.28 -17.64
N PRO A 712 11.62 -8.35 -16.73
CA PRO A 712 11.50 -7.69 -15.44
C PRO A 712 11.31 -6.17 -15.64
N HIS A 713 10.51 -5.56 -14.77
CA HIS A 713 10.28 -4.11 -14.69
C HIS A 713 11.57 -3.43 -14.21
N HIS A 714 12.54 -3.25 -15.10
CA HIS A 714 13.88 -2.80 -14.74
C HIS A 714 14.53 -1.98 -15.85
N SER A 715 14.76 -0.70 -15.57
CA SER A 715 15.08 0.34 -16.55
C SER A 715 16.42 0.10 -17.24
N SER A 716 17.45 -0.26 -16.49
CA SER A 716 18.78 -0.46 -17.09
C SER A 716 18.89 -1.75 -17.91
N SER A 717 18.13 -2.80 -17.57
CA SER A 717 18.28 -4.12 -18.23
C SER A 717 17.50 -4.23 -19.54
N MET A 718 16.45 -3.42 -19.73
CA MET A 718 15.70 -3.32 -20.99
C MET A 718 16.46 -2.57 -22.09
N CYS A 719 17.45 -1.75 -21.73
CA CYS A 719 18.29 -1.01 -22.65
C CYS A 719 19.23 -1.94 -23.43
N ASP A 720 19.51 -1.59 -24.68
CA ASP A 720 20.45 -2.32 -25.53
C ASP A 720 21.89 -2.20 -24.99
N PRO A 721 22.70 -3.27 -24.91
CA PRO A 721 24.09 -3.19 -24.44
C PRO A 721 24.97 -2.25 -25.27
N ASP A 722 24.59 -1.94 -26.52
CA ASP A 722 25.19 -0.85 -27.30
C ASP A 722 24.67 0.51 -26.82
N TYR A 723 25.55 1.28 -26.17
CA TYR A 723 25.24 2.61 -25.61
C TYR A 723 24.92 3.67 -26.68
N SER A 724 25.13 3.37 -27.97
CA SER A 724 24.71 4.26 -29.07
C SER A 724 23.22 4.15 -29.37
N VAL A 725 22.55 3.09 -28.91
CA VAL A 725 21.11 2.89 -29.06
C VAL A 725 20.37 3.67 -27.98
N VAL A 726 19.41 4.50 -28.40
CA VAL A 726 18.57 5.28 -27.48
C VAL A 726 17.77 4.34 -26.58
N CYS A 727 17.80 4.60 -25.28
CA CYS A 727 16.97 3.90 -24.30
C CYS A 727 16.06 4.90 -23.57
N ASP A 728 14.76 4.81 -23.84
CA ASP A 728 13.73 5.71 -23.31
C ASP A 728 12.38 4.99 -23.09
N GLY A 729 11.31 5.74 -22.86
CA GLY A 729 9.96 5.16 -22.71
C GLY A 729 9.46 4.36 -23.92
N SER A 730 9.94 4.67 -25.14
CA SER A 730 9.61 3.86 -26.32
C SER A 730 10.28 2.49 -26.27
N THR A 731 11.46 2.40 -25.66
CA THR A 731 12.17 1.14 -25.41
C THR A 731 11.41 0.29 -24.39
N ALA A 732 10.90 0.90 -23.32
CA ALA A 732 10.09 0.23 -22.30
C ALA A 732 8.81 -0.39 -22.86
N ALA A 733 8.20 0.26 -23.86
CA ALA A 733 6.99 -0.21 -24.52
C ALA A 733 7.20 -1.38 -25.50
N LEU A 734 8.45 -1.78 -25.81
CA LEU A 734 8.72 -2.85 -26.76
C LEU A 734 8.32 -4.22 -26.18
N ASP A 735 7.50 -4.96 -26.91
CA ASP A 735 7.06 -6.32 -26.60
C ASP A 735 8.15 -7.36 -26.94
N ARG A 736 9.31 -7.25 -26.27
CA ARG A 736 10.47 -8.15 -26.41
C ARG A 736 11.12 -8.40 -25.05
N PRO A 737 11.87 -9.50 -24.88
CA PRO A 737 12.77 -9.69 -23.74
C PRO A 737 13.68 -8.47 -23.49
N ASN A 738 14.04 -8.25 -22.23
CA ASN A 738 15.10 -7.31 -21.88
C ASN A 738 16.41 -7.83 -22.53
N PRO A 739 17.19 -7.01 -23.27
CA PRO A 739 18.41 -7.46 -23.94
C PRO A 739 19.45 -7.97 -22.97
N SER A 740 19.48 -7.36 -21.78
CA SER A 740 20.41 -7.68 -20.72
C SER A 740 19.72 -8.57 -19.70
N VAL A 741 20.27 -9.77 -19.48
CA VAL A 741 19.74 -10.69 -18.48
C VAL A 741 20.11 -10.20 -17.08
N LEU A 742 19.11 -9.76 -16.31
CA LEU A 742 19.25 -9.35 -14.90
C LEU A 742 19.34 -10.59 -14.00
N ARG A 743 20.37 -11.40 -14.23
CA ARG A 743 20.51 -12.73 -13.63
C ARG A 743 20.42 -12.69 -12.10
N GLY A 744 19.60 -13.58 -11.55
CA GLY A 744 19.44 -13.74 -10.10
C GLY A 744 18.36 -12.89 -9.46
N ALA A 745 17.76 -11.93 -10.19
CA ALA A 745 16.65 -11.14 -9.68
C ALA A 745 15.40 -12.00 -9.45
N LEU A 746 14.81 -11.91 -8.26
CA LEU A 746 13.52 -12.51 -7.93
C LEU A 746 12.40 -11.52 -8.30
N VAL A 747 11.48 -11.93 -9.18
CA VAL A 747 10.34 -11.08 -9.53
C VAL A 747 9.24 -11.10 -8.47
N GLY A 748 8.30 -10.16 -8.53
CA GLY A 748 7.19 -10.05 -7.59
C GLY A 748 6.39 -11.34 -7.39
N GLY A 749 6.05 -12.04 -8.47
CA GLY A 749 5.46 -13.39 -8.41
C GLY A 749 4.09 -13.55 -9.07
N PRO A 750 3.50 -14.76 -8.97
CA PRO A 750 2.16 -15.02 -9.49
C PRO A 750 1.07 -14.43 -8.58
N ARG A 751 -0.13 -14.28 -9.14
CA ARG A 751 -1.36 -13.97 -8.41
C ARG A 751 -1.85 -15.20 -7.62
N LYS A 752 -2.85 -14.99 -6.75
CA LYS A 752 -3.45 -16.02 -5.88
C LYS A 752 -4.01 -17.25 -6.62
N ASP A 753 -4.42 -17.06 -7.87
CA ASP A 753 -4.98 -18.10 -8.74
C ASP A 753 -3.91 -18.81 -9.61
N ASP A 754 -2.62 -18.61 -9.29
CA ASP A 754 -1.49 -19.09 -10.07
C ASP A 754 -1.38 -18.49 -11.49
N THR A 755 -2.00 -17.35 -11.76
CA THR A 755 -1.72 -16.62 -13.00
C THR A 755 -0.44 -15.79 -12.87
N TYR A 756 0.39 -15.84 -13.91
CA TYR A 756 1.58 -14.99 -14.04
C TYR A 756 1.83 -14.69 -15.51
N GLU A 757 1.99 -13.40 -15.80
CA GLU A 757 2.34 -12.87 -17.11
C GLU A 757 3.72 -12.21 -17.04
N ASP A 758 4.61 -12.55 -17.97
CA ASP A 758 5.93 -11.92 -18.10
C ASP A 758 5.80 -10.64 -18.92
N ASN A 759 5.47 -9.55 -18.24
CA ASN A 759 5.18 -8.24 -18.83
C ASN A 759 5.93 -7.15 -18.06
N ARG A 760 6.82 -6.43 -18.76
CA ARG A 760 7.63 -5.35 -18.20
C ARG A 760 6.79 -4.28 -17.53
N MET A 761 5.60 -3.98 -18.05
CA MET A 761 4.75 -2.91 -17.51
C MET A 761 3.91 -3.38 -16.32
N ASP A 762 3.85 -4.68 -16.03
CA ASP A 762 3.23 -5.20 -14.81
C ASP A 762 4.24 -5.17 -13.67
N TYR A 763 4.33 -4.02 -13.00
CA TYR A 763 5.17 -3.82 -11.82
C TYR A 763 4.69 -4.62 -10.59
N ILE A 764 3.55 -5.30 -10.63
CA ILE A 764 3.14 -6.16 -9.50
C ILE A 764 3.84 -7.52 -9.64
N LEU A 765 3.73 -8.12 -10.82
CA LEU A 765 4.24 -9.48 -11.05
C LEU A 765 5.73 -9.49 -11.43
N ASN A 766 6.22 -8.44 -12.10
CA ASN A 766 7.57 -8.38 -12.70
C ASN A 766 8.51 -7.35 -12.08
N GLU A 767 8.11 -6.68 -11.01
CA GLU A 767 9.04 -5.86 -10.21
C GLU A 767 10.15 -6.73 -9.61
N VAL A 768 11.33 -6.14 -9.51
CA VAL A 768 12.54 -6.69 -8.91
C VAL A 768 13.13 -5.60 -8.02
N ALA A 769 13.58 -5.96 -6.82
CA ALA A 769 14.11 -5.01 -5.86
C ALA A 769 15.18 -5.62 -4.95
N ILE A 770 16.04 -4.78 -4.38
CA ILE A 770 17.09 -5.22 -3.44
C ILE A 770 16.50 -5.93 -2.23
N ASP A 771 15.32 -5.52 -1.76
CA ASP A 771 14.64 -6.19 -0.65
C ASP A 771 13.99 -7.52 -1.11
N TYR A 772 13.56 -7.64 -2.37
CA TYR A 772 13.00 -8.89 -2.91
C TYR A 772 14.04 -10.02 -2.87
N ASN A 773 15.29 -9.70 -3.12
CA ASN A 773 16.40 -10.64 -3.05
C ASN A 773 16.97 -10.83 -1.64
N GLY A 774 16.59 -10.02 -0.64
CA GLY A 774 17.17 -10.01 0.71
C GLY A 774 16.97 -11.35 1.43
N GLY A 775 15.75 -11.63 1.89
CA GLY A 775 15.43 -12.91 2.53
C GLY A 775 15.53 -14.10 1.57
N PHE A 776 15.31 -13.91 0.27
CA PHE A 776 15.60 -14.94 -0.74
C PHE A 776 17.05 -15.43 -0.66
N THR A 777 18.03 -14.52 -0.55
CA THR A 777 19.44 -14.88 -0.42
C THR A 777 19.73 -15.63 0.89
N VAL A 778 19.08 -15.23 1.98
CA VAL A 778 19.15 -15.95 3.27
C VAL A 778 18.60 -17.37 3.14
N ALA A 779 17.45 -17.54 2.47
CA ALA A 779 16.82 -18.85 2.28
C ALA A 779 17.67 -19.76 1.39
N VAL A 780 18.26 -19.24 0.31
CA VAL A 780 19.19 -20.00 -0.55
C VAL A 780 20.42 -20.44 0.22
N ALA A 781 21.05 -19.55 1.00
CA ALA A 781 22.19 -19.90 1.85
C ALA A 781 21.80 -20.95 2.91
N GLY A 782 20.63 -20.81 3.52
CA GLY A 782 20.08 -21.77 4.47
C GLY A 782 19.89 -23.16 3.89
N LEU A 783 19.29 -23.28 2.70
CA LEU A 783 19.10 -24.57 2.01
C LEU A 783 20.44 -25.19 1.60
N LEU A 784 21.39 -24.37 1.12
CA LEU A 784 22.73 -24.85 0.77
C LEU A 784 23.48 -25.41 1.98
N GLN A 785 23.53 -24.66 3.09
CA GLN A 785 24.23 -25.09 4.30
C GLN A 785 23.53 -26.25 5.01
N LEU A 786 22.21 -26.19 5.19
CA LEU A 786 21.46 -27.24 5.88
C LEU A 786 21.38 -28.51 5.03
N GLY A 787 21.35 -28.38 3.70
CA GLY A 787 21.40 -29.51 2.76
C GLY A 787 22.70 -30.30 2.84
N ALA A 788 23.83 -29.67 3.13
CA ALA A 788 25.08 -30.40 3.38
C ALA A 788 24.97 -31.37 4.57
N SER A 789 24.14 -31.05 5.56
CA SER A 789 23.81 -31.92 6.70
C SER A 789 22.57 -32.79 6.50
N THR A 790 21.85 -32.61 5.38
CA THR A 790 20.65 -33.35 4.98
C THR A 790 20.80 -33.78 3.51
N PRO A 791 21.68 -34.76 3.21
CA PRO A 791 22.12 -35.04 1.84
C PRO A 791 20.99 -35.51 0.91
N ASP A 792 19.94 -36.09 1.49
CA ASP A 792 18.72 -36.46 0.77
C ASP A 792 17.52 -35.69 1.35
N TRP A 793 17.30 -34.49 0.79
CA TRP A 793 16.14 -33.68 1.12
C TRP A 793 14.81 -34.36 0.79
N THR A 794 14.77 -35.26 -0.19
CA THR A 794 13.55 -35.95 -0.60
C THR A 794 13.19 -37.03 0.41
N ALA A 795 14.17 -37.81 0.89
CA ALA A 795 13.95 -38.70 2.02
C ALA A 795 13.59 -37.93 3.30
N TYR A 796 14.24 -36.79 3.54
CA TYR A 796 13.98 -35.96 4.72
C TYR A 796 12.60 -35.32 4.72
N CYS A 797 12.11 -34.81 3.58
CA CYS A 797 10.82 -34.12 3.52
C CYS A 797 9.66 -34.98 3.00
N GLY A 798 9.93 -36.20 2.57
CA GLY A 798 9.01 -37.00 1.78
C GLY A 798 8.90 -36.52 0.33
N THR A 799 8.24 -37.31 -0.50
CA THR A 799 7.89 -36.91 -1.87
C THR A 799 6.90 -35.74 -1.83
N LEU A 800 7.20 -34.66 -2.56
CA LEU A 800 6.27 -33.54 -2.70
C LEU A 800 4.94 -34.05 -3.28
N PRO A 801 3.77 -33.61 -2.78
CA PRO A 801 2.49 -33.90 -3.43
C PRO A 801 2.52 -33.34 -4.85
N SER A 802 2.14 -34.14 -5.84
CA SER A 802 1.94 -33.63 -7.21
C SER A 802 0.95 -32.46 -7.19
N PRO A 803 1.13 -31.43 -8.04
CA PRO A 803 0.13 -30.38 -8.20
C PRO A 803 -1.23 -31.02 -8.48
N ILE A 804 -2.29 -30.50 -7.85
CA ILE A 804 -3.66 -30.93 -8.11
C ILE A 804 -3.89 -30.80 -9.63
N PRO A 805 -4.31 -31.86 -10.35
CA PRO A 805 -4.49 -31.77 -11.79
C PRO A 805 -5.50 -30.68 -12.13
N SER A 806 -5.11 -29.78 -13.03
CA SER A 806 -5.95 -28.69 -13.54
C SER A 806 -7.29 -29.24 -14.04
N PRO A 807 -8.43 -28.57 -13.78
CA PRO A 807 -9.72 -29.01 -14.31
C PRO A 807 -9.64 -29.07 -15.84
N THR A 808 -10.07 -30.20 -16.40
CA THR A 808 -10.14 -30.45 -17.84
C THR A 808 -10.97 -29.33 -18.51
N PRO A 809 -10.49 -28.69 -19.59
CA PRO A 809 -11.26 -27.66 -20.27
C PRO A 809 -12.61 -28.20 -20.74
N SER A 810 -13.68 -27.47 -20.43
CA SER A 810 -15.06 -27.78 -20.82
C SER A 810 -15.21 -27.72 -22.35
N PRO A 811 -15.91 -28.68 -22.99
CA PRO A 811 -16.00 -28.72 -24.46
C PRO A 811 -16.80 -27.54 -25.03
N THR A 812 -16.29 -26.99 -26.12
CA THR A 812 -16.90 -25.89 -26.90
C THR A 812 -18.31 -26.27 -27.39
N PRO A 813 -19.35 -25.44 -27.18
CA PRO A 813 -20.69 -25.72 -27.68
C PRO A 813 -20.82 -25.46 -29.20
N SER A 814 -21.49 -26.40 -29.89
CA SER A 814 -21.89 -26.34 -31.30
C SER A 814 -23.20 -25.53 -31.48
N PRO A 815 -23.49 -24.94 -32.65
CA PRO A 815 -24.56 -23.94 -32.80
C PRO A 815 -25.98 -24.52 -32.78
N THR A 816 -26.89 -23.73 -32.21
CA THR A 816 -28.30 -24.04 -31.91
C THR A 816 -29.25 -23.68 -33.07
N LEU A 817 -30.37 -24.43 -33.22
CA LEU A 817 -31.54 -24.00 -34.00
C LEU A 817 -32.85 -24.14 -33.19
N SER A 818 -33.54 -23.00 -33.06
CA SER A 818 -34.99 -22.68 -33.01
C SER A 818 -35.98 -23.29 -31.97
N PRO A 819 -37.08 -22.56 -31.62
CA PRO A 819 -37.74 -22.64 -30.31
C PRO A 819 -39.21 -23.15 -30.34
N THR A 820 -39.75 -23.51 -29.16
CA THR A 820 -41.21 -23.51 -28.82
C THR A 820 -41.41 -23.56 -27.28
N PRO A 821 -42.61 -23.31 -26.70
CA PRO A 821 -42.82 -22.20 -25.75
C PRO A 821 -43.34 -22.58 -24.34
N SER A 822 -43.15 -21.61 -23.43
CA SER A 822 -43.88 -21.18 -22.20
C SER A 822 -44.45 -22.20 -21.17
N PRO A 823 -44.19 -22.01 -19.84
CA PRO A 823 -44.66 -22.89 -18.75
C PRO A 823 -45.92 -22.42 -18.01
N THR A 824 -46.56 -23.36 -17.29
CA THR A 824 -47.66 -23.17 -16.32
C THR A 824 -47.18 -23.58 -14.91
N PRO A 825 -47.57 -22.90 -13.80
CA PRO A 825 -47.03 -23.16 -12.46
C PRO A 825 -47.93 -24.02 -11.56
N SER A 826 -47.35 -24.73 -10.59
CA SER A 826 -48.03 -25.31 -9.41
C SER A 826 -47.02 -25.84 -8.35
N PRO A 827 -47.41 -26.25 -7.12
CA PRO A 827 -47.38 -25.42 -5.91
C PRO A 827 -46.59 -26.02 -4.71
N THR A 828 -46.62 -25.26 -3.60
CA THR A 828 -46.01 -25.36 -2.26
C THR A 828 -46.21 -26.69 -1.48
N PRO A 829 -45.27 -27.10 -0.59
CA PRO A 829 -45.32 -28.37 0.15
C PRO A 829 -46.03 -28.34 1.52
N SER A 830 -46.41 -29.53 2.00
CA SER A 830 -47.05 -29.87 3.29
C SER A 830 -46.09 -30.67 4.20
N PRO A 831 -46.22 -30.67 5.55
CA PRO A 831 -45.19 -31.13 6.50
C PRO A 831 -45.45 -32.54 7.09
N THR A 832 -44.76 -32.87 8.21
CA THR A 832 -44.97 -33.94 9.27
C THR A 832 -43.79 -34.97 9.40
N PRO A 833 -43.56 -35.73 10.52
CA PRO A 833 -42.72 -35.41 11.70
C PRO A 833 -41.86 -36.64 12.22
N PRO A 834 -41.55 -36.91 13.53
CA PRO A 834 -40.18 -37.23 14.02
C PRO A 834 -39.99 -38.62 14.71
N SER A 835 -38.74 -38.99 15.11
CA SER A 835 -38.41 -39.95 16.20
C SER A 835 -36.86 -40.07 16.46
N PRO A 836 -36.32 -40.81 17.48
CA PRO A 836 -35.84 -40.29 18.77
C PRO A 836 -34.39 -40.70 19.18
N THR A 837 -34.03 -40.34 20.43
CA THR A 837 -32.75 -40.35 21.19
C THR A 837 -32.19 -41.73 21.64
N PRO A 838 -30.89 -41.79 22.06
CA PRO A 838 -30.55 -42.39 23.37
C PRO A 838 -29.48 -41.63 24.22
N SER A 839 -29.32 -42.07 25.48
CA SER A 839 -28.64 -41.47 26.68
C SER A 839 -27.74 -42.55 27.37
N PRO A 840 -26.97 -42.39 28.51
CA PRO A 840 -25.99 -41.38 29.00
C PRO A 840 -24.67 -41.93 29.68
N THR A 841 -23.79 -40.99 30.15
CA THR A 841 -22.86 -40.95 31.36
C THR A 841 -21.40 -41.52 31.29
N PRO A 842 -20.37 -41.05 32.07
CA PRO A 842 -20.33 -40.07 33.17
C PRO A 842 -19.15 -39.04 33.24
N SER A 843 -19.22 -38.18 34.29
CA SER A 843 -18.46 -36.96 34.65
C SER A 843 -17.05 -37.19 35.29
N PRO A 844 -16.22 -36.13 35.41
CA PRO A 844 -15.93 -35.63 36.76
C PRO A 844 -15.99 -34.10 36.94
N SER A 845 -16.43 -33.75 38.16
CA SER A 845 -16.61 -32.47 38.82
C SER A 845 -15.60 -31.34 38.53
N GLY A 846 -16.10 -30.27 37.92
CA GLY A 846 -15.65 -28.89 38.09
C GLY A 846 -16.88 -28.02 38.36
N ASN A 847 -16.70 -26.90 39.07
CA ASN A 847 -17.70 -25.88 39.45
C ASN A 847 -18.89 -25.75 38.46
N PRO A 848 -20.17 -25.72 38.91
CA PRO A 848 -21.35 -25.74 38.01
C PRO A 848 -21.44 -24.61 36.99
N ASN A 849 -20.60 -23.56 37.09
CA ASN A 849 -20.54 -22.50 36.09
C ASN A 849 -19.32 -22.51 35.18
N CYS A 850 -18.28 -23.34 35.39
CA CYS A 850 -17.14 -23.50 34.46
C CYS A 850 -16.35 -24.78 34.77
N PRO A 851 -16.32 -25.79 33.88
CA PRO A 851 -15.45 -26.95 34.03
C PRO A 851 -13.96 -26.58 33.82
N ASN A 852 -13.06 -27.31 34.51
CA ASN A 852 -11.60 -27.06 34.50
C ASN A 852 -10.92 -27.28 33.13
N THR A 853 -11.67 -27.63 32.10
CA THR A 853 -11.22 -27.86 30.72
C THR A 853 -11.52 -26.68 29.79
N GLU A 854 -12.25 -25.66 30.26
CA GLU A 854 -12.64 -24.51 29.45
C GLU A 854 -11.60 -23.38 29.61
N TYR A 855 -10.63 -23.36 28.67
CA TYR A 855 -9.51 -22.41 28.61
C TYR A 855 -9.96 -20.96 28.74
N ASP A 856 -11.05 -20.61 28.07
CA ASP A 856 -11.60 -19.26 28.01
C ASP A 856 -12.11 -18.74 29.36
N CYS A 857 -12.75 -19.62 30.15
CA CYS A 857 -13.19 -19.27 31.49
C CYS A 857 -12.02 -19.14 32.49
N GLN A 858 -10.96 -19.94 32.32
CA GLN A 858 -9.75 -19.83 33.13
C GLN A 858 -9.01 -18.51 32.89
N GLN A 859 -8.93 -18.08 31.64
CA GLN A 859 -8.33 -16.79 31.27
C GLN A 859 -9.14 -15.61 31.83
N CYS A 860 -10.48 -15.65 31.79
CA CYS A 860 -11.34 -14.62 32.42
C CYS A 860 -11.06 -14.52 33.93
N ALA A 861 -10.96 -15.67 34.62
CA ALA A 861 -10.74 -15.74 36.06
C ALA A 861 -9.36 -15.23 36.48
N ALA A 862 -8.29 -15.63 35.76
CA ALA A 862 -6.92 -15.19 36.03
C ALA A 862 -6.77 -13.67 35.87
N ASN A 863 -7.42 -13.10 34.85
CA ASN A 863 -7.38 -11.67 34.58
C ASN A 863 -8.26 -10.86 35.55
N ALA A 864 -9.45 -11.36 35.91
CA ALA A 864 -10.26 -10.75 36.95
C ALA A 864 -9.56 -10.75 38.31
N ALA A 865 -8.78 -11.80 38.61
CA ALA A 865 -7.93 -11.85 39.80
C ALA A 865 -6.81 -10.79 39.77
N ALA A 866 -6.25 -10.49 38.60
CA ALA A 866 -5.22 -9.46 38.42
C ALA A 866 -5.74 -8.04 38.72
N VAL A 867 -7.04 -7.79 38.55
CA VAL A 867 -7.68 -6.49 38.85
C VAL A 867 -8.56 -6.50 40.11
N GLN A 868 -8.52 -7.58 40.90
CA GLN A 868 -9.35 -7.76 42.11
C GLN A 868 -9.16 -6.66 43.16
N SER A 869 -7.98 -6.02 43.21
CA SER A 869 -7.71 -4.89 44.10
C SER A 869 -8.42 -3.59 43.67
N LEU A 870 -8.76 -3.46 42.39
CA LEU A 870 -9.43 -2.30 41.80
C LEU A 870 -10.94 -2.52 41.66
N LEU A 871 -11.36 -3.75 41.39
CA LEU A 871 -12.75 -4.16 41.23
C LEU A 871 -13.04 -5.46 42.00
N PRO A 872 -13.26 -5.39 43.32
CA PRO A 872 -13.48 -6.57 44.14
C PRO A 872 -14.74 -7.33 43.70
N GLY A 873 -14.60 -8.63 43.47
CA GLY A 873 -15.74 -9.53 43.24
C GLY A 873 -16.16 -9.68 41.78
N MET A 874 -15.36 -9.20 40.81
CA MET A 874 -15.63 -9.36 39.38
C MET A 874 -15.22 -10.72 38.79
N ILE A 875 -14.55 -11.58 39.57
CA ILE A 875 -14.14 -12.92 39.14
C ILE A 875 -15.35 -13.78 38.75
N ALA A 876 -16.35 -13.89 39.63
CA ALA A 876 -17.54 -14.70 39.36
C ALA A 876 -18.39 -14.15 38.19
N PRO A 877 -18.66 -12.83 38.09
CA PRO A 877 -19.29 -12.24 36.90
C PRO A 877 -18.57 -12.50 35.57
N CYS A 878 -17.23 -12.39 35.53
CA CYS A 878 -16.44 -12.67 34.33
C CYS A 878 -16.60 -14.13 33.90
N GLN A 879 -16.50 -15.06 34.86
CA GLN A 879 -16.67 -16.50 34.61
C GLN A 879 -18.09 -16.82 34.13
N THR A 880 -19.11 -16.25 34.77
CA THR A 880 -20.51 -16.43 34.36
C THR A 880 -20.77 -15.88 32.95
N CYS A 881 -20.19 -14.73 32.61
CA CYS A 881 -20.24 -14.18 31.25
C CYS A 881 -19.59 -15.14 30.25
N ALA A 882 -18.33 -15.56 30.50
CA ALA A 882 -17.58 -16.42 29.59
C ALA A 882 -18.27 -17.76 29.35
N ALA A 883 -18.78 -18.38 30.42
CA ALA A 883 -19.51 -19.65 30.35
C ALA A 883 -20.86 -19.55 29.61
N ALA A 884 -21.53 -18.39 29.69
CA ALA A 884 -22.83 -18.21 29.06
C ALA A 884 -22.75 -18.15 27.52
N ILE A 885 -21.60 -17.72 26.97
CA ILE A 885 -21.43 -17.50 25.52
C ILE A 885 -20.31 -18.32 24.88
N GLY A 886 -19.50 -19.03 25.68
CA GLY A 886 -18.36 -19.81 25.17
C GLY A 886 -17.24 -18.95 24.57
N ASP A 887 -17.17 -17.68 24.94
CA ASP A 887 -16.20 -16.69 24.46
C ASP A 887 -15.66 -15.89 25.65
N GLY A 888 -14.57 -16.39 26.22
CA GLY A 888 -13.87 -15.74 27.32
C GLY A 888 -13.14 -14.47 26.88
N TRP A 889 -12.87 -14.30 25.57
CA TRP A 889 -12.22 -13.10 25.05
C TRP A 889 -13.19 -11.91 25.01
N ALA A 890 -14.44 -12.12 24.63
CA ALA A 890 -15.47 -11.08 24.69
C ALA A 890 -15.68 -10.55 26.11
N CYS A 891 -15.74 -11.43 27.10
CA CYS A 891 -15.85 -11.05 28.50
C CYS A 891 -14.53 -10.48 29.06
N TYR A 892 -13.38 -10.98 28.63
CA TYR A 892 -12.06 -10.42 28.96
C TYR A 892 -11.91 -8.97 28.52
N ASN A 893 -12.40 -8.60 27.34
CA ASN A 893 -12.27 -7.23 26.82
C ASN A 893 -12.90 -6.17 27.75
N CYS A 894 -13.87 -6.53 28.58
CA CYS A 894 -14.39 -5.66 29.63
C CYS A 894 -13.33 -5.31 30.68
N LEU A 895 -12.44 -6.25 31.02
CA LEU A 895 -11.37 -6.10 32.01
C LEU A 895 -10.03 -5.62 31.41
N ALA A 896 -9.83 -5.81 30.11
CA ALA A 896 -8.59 -5.50 29.39
C ALA A 896 -8.37 -4.00 29.10
N THR A 897 -9.40 -3.19 29.31
CA THR A 897 -9.28 -1.73 29.13
C THR A 897 -8.51 -1.10 30.29
N PRO A 898 -7.71 -0.03 30.08
CA PRO A 898 -7.24 0.77 31.20
C PRO A 898 -8.48 1.21 31.98
N LEU A 899 -8.61 0.77 33.23
CA LEU A 899 -9.85 0.91 34.00
C LEU A 899 -10.27 2.38 34.11
N VAL A 900 -11.19 2.80 33.25
CA VAL A 900 -11.79 4.15 33.27
C VAL A 900 -12.85 4.25 34.38
N THR A 901 -13.33 3.11 34.89
CA THR A 901 -14.32 3.04 35.96
C THR A 901 -13.92 2.03 37.04
N THR A 902 -14.07 2.44 38.30
CA THR A 902 -13.99 1.55 39.47
C THR A 902 -15.38 1.09 39.93
N SER A 903 -16.42 1.34 39.12
CA SER A 903 -17.81 1.00 39.47
C SER A 903 -18.11 -0.46 39.13
N PRO A 904 -18.35 -1.33 40.13
CA PRO A 904 -18.70 -2.73 39.90
C PRO A 904 -19.99 -2.89 39.09
N THR A 905 -20.94 -1.96 39.24
CA THR A 905 -22.20 -1.98 38.51
C THR A 905 -22.02 -1.66 37.04
N ILE A 906 -21.18 -0.67 36.67
CA ILE A 906 -20.94 -0.35 35.26
C ILE A 906 -20.18 -1.50 34.57
N MET A 907 -19.24 -2.12 35.30
CA MET A 907 -18.52 -3.30 34.84
C MET A 907 -19.42 -4.52 34.67
N GLN A 908 -20.36 -4.75 35.59
CA GLN A 908 -21.40 -5.77 35.43
C GLN A 908 -22.20 -5.53 34.14
N GLY A 909 -22.52 -4.28 33.82
CA GLY A 909 -23.18 -3.92 32.56
C GLY A 909 -22.37 -4.27 31.31
N CYS A 910 -21.03 -4.27 31.39
CA CYS A 910 -20.17 -4.73 30.29
C CYS A 910 -20.27 -6.25 30.08
N PHE A 911 -20.23 -7.00 31.19
CA PHE A 911 -20.40 -8.45 31.15
C PHE A 911 -21.80 -8.84 30.66
N ASP A 912 -22.84 -8.15 31.13
CA ASP A 912 -24.21 -8.38 30.66
C ASP A 912 -24.37 -8.03 29.17
N CYS A 913 -23.66 -7.01 28.67
CA CYS A 913 -23.59 -6.66 27.25
C CYS A 913 -22.96 -7.79 26.42
N ALA A 914 -21.80 -8.29 26.85
CA ALA A 914 -21.08 -9.36 26.16
C ALA A 914 -21.86 -10.68 26.21
N ALA A 915 -22.40 -11.04 27.38
CA ALA A 915 -23.23 -12.23 27.59
C ALA A 915 -24.50 -12.23 26.73
N ALA A 916 -24.95 -11.06 26.29
CA ALA A 916 -26.13 -10.91 25.47
C ALA A 916 -25.82 -10.82 23.96
N GLY A 917 -24.64 -11.31 23.55
CA GLY A 917 -24.24 -11.55 22.15
C GLY A 917 -23.65 -10.34 21.43
N VAL A 918 -23.29 -9.27 22.14
CA VAL A 918 -22.64 -8.10 21.57
C VAL A 918 -21.12 -8.30 21.61
N ASN A 919 -20.41 -7.88 20.56
CA ASN A 919 -18.96 -7.95 20.50
C ASN A 919 -18.32 -7.32 21.76
N GLY A 920 -17.44 -8.07 22.44
CA GLY A 920 -16.82 -7.65 23.70
C GLY A 920 -15.99 -6.36 23.60
N TRP A 921 -15.41 -6.06 22.43
CA TRP A 921 -14.78 -4.76 22.18
C TRP A 921 -15.81 -3.63 22.24
N ALA A 922 -16.98 -3.78 21.62
CA ALA A 922 -18.04 -2.76 21.64
C ALA A 922 -18.57 -2.53 23.06
N CYS A 923 -18.78 -3.61 23.83
CA CYS A 923 -19.15 -3.52 25.25
C CYS A 923 -18.09 -2.78 26.08
N SER A 924 -16.80 -3.04 25.80
CA SER A 924 -15.70 -2.33 26.45
C SER A 924 -15.69 -0.83 26.08
N GLN A 925 -16.03 -0.45 24.85
CA GLN A 925 -16.12 0.95 24.45
C GLN A 925 -17.32 1.65 25.10
N CYS A 926 -18.49 1.00 25.16
CA CYS A 926 -19.66 1.52 25.89
C CYS A 926 -19.35 1.80 27.35
N THR A 927 -18.50 0.97 27.95
CA THR A 927 -18.07 1.09 29.36
C THR A 927 -17.16 2.30 29.58
N LYS A 928 -16.33 2.69 28.60
CA LYS A 928 -15.42 3.85 28.71
C LYS A 928 -16.14 5.20 28.77
N GLY A 929 -17.34 5.30 28.20
CA GLY A 929 -18.14 6.54 28.14
C GLY A 929 -19.38 6.55 29.03
N ALA A 930 -19.66 5.46 29.76
CA ALA A 930 -20.85 5.34 30.61
C ALA A 930 -20.66 6.05 31.96
N LEU A 931 -21.64 6.88 32.36
CA LEU A 931 -21.67 7.47 33.71
C LEU A 931 -22.55 6.65 34.67
N SER A 932 -23.37 5.73 34.13
CA SER A 932 -24.26 4.86 34.89
C SER A 932 -24.39 3.48 34.25
N PHE A 933 -24.96 2.53 34.97
CA PHE A 933 -25.35 1.23 34.40
C PHE A 933 -26.37 1.38 33.26
N ALA A 934 -27.28 2.35 33.37
CA ALA A 934 -28.29 2.63 32.36
C ALA A 934 -27.66 3.18 31.07
N ASP A 935 -26.65 4.05 31.15
CA ASP A 935 -25.87 4.51 29.99
C ASP A 935 -25.20 3.35 29.25
N ASN A 936 -24.60 2.42 30.01
CA ASN A 936 -23.92 1.26 29.44
C ASN A 936 -24.94 0.33 28.74
N SER A 937 -26.07 0.05 29.41
CA SER A 937 -27.16 -0.76 28.87
C SER A 937 -27.82 -0.14 27.63
N ASN A 938 -28.02 1.18 27.61
CA ASN A 938 -28.55 1.90 26.45
C ASN A 938 -27.57 1.87 25.27
N CYS A 939 -26.27 1.95 25.53
CA CYS A 939 -25.23 1.81 24.51
C CYS A 939 -25.21 0.39 23.93
N ALA A 940 -25.21 -0.64 24.77
CA ALA A 940 -25.33 -2.03 24.34
C ALA A 940 -26.59 -2.28 23.50
N THR A 941 -27.73 -1.70 23.89
CA THR A 941 -28.98 -1.78 23.13
C THR A 941 -28.89 -1.07 21.79
N CYS A 942 -28.19 0.08 21.71
CA CYS A 942 -27.91 0.78 20.46
C CYS A 942 -27.13 -0.13 19.49
N TYR A 943 -26.05 -0.76 19.95
CA TYR A 943 -25.25 -1.68 19.13
C TYR A 943 -26.03 -2.91 18.64
N LYS A 944 -27.01 -3.40 19.41
CA LYS A 944 -27.88 -4.52 18.99
C LYS A 944 -28.89 -4.14 17.92
N ARG A 945 -29.34 -2.88 17.91
CA ARG A 945 -30.37 -2.40 16.98
C ARG A 945 -29.80 -1.75 15.71
N ALA A 946 -28.58 -1.24 15.78
CA ALA A 946 -27.87 -0.67 14.65
C ALA A 946 -27.58 -1.74 13.57
N SER A 947 -27.83 -1.42 12.30
CA SER A 947 -27.38 -2.24 11.17
C SER A 947 -25.84 -2.22 11.05
N SER A 948 -25.26 -3.26 10.43
CA SER A 948 -23.82 -3.32 10.15
C SER A 948 -23.36 -2.07 9.40
N GLY A 949 -22.59 -1.21 10.07
CA GLY A 949 -22.14 0.10 9.58
C GLY A 949 -22.40 1.27 10.54
N ASN A 950 -23.42 1.18 11.41
CA ASN A 950 -23.80 2.26 12.33
C ASN A 950 -23.22 2.13 13.75
N ASN A 951 -22.44 1.08 13.99
CA ASN A 951 -21.83 0.75 15.29
C ASN A 951 -20.96 1.90 15.84
N TRP A 952 -20.22 2.61 14.98
CA TRP A 952 -19.42 3.77 15.37
C TRP A 952 -20.26 4.96 15.86
N ALA A 953 -21.50 5.11 15.39
CA ALA A 953 -22.35 6.20 15.79
C ALA A 953 -22.92 6.05 17.21
N CYS A 954 -23.06 4.82 17.71
CA CYS A 954 -23.40 4.58 19.12
C CYS A 954 -22.28 5.11 20.04
N LEU A 955 -21.01 4.97 19.65
CA LEU A 955 -19.88 5.54 20.38
C LEU A 955 -19.85 7.08 20.30
N GLU A 956 -20.08 7.65 19.11
CA GLU A 956 -20.15 9.10 18.95
C GLU A 956 -21.31 9.72 19.74
N CYS A 957 -22.43 9.00 19.91
CA CYS A 957 -23.52 9.43 20.78
C CYS A 957 -23.13 9.55 22.26
N GLN A 958 -22.28 8.63 22.76
CA GLN A 958 -21.77 8.75 24.12
C GLN A 958 -20.90 10.01 24.30
N LYS A 959 -20.11 10.37 23.28
CA LYS A 959 -19.29 11.59 23.28
C LYS A 959 -20.14 12.86 23.14
N ALA A 960 -21.07 12.87 22.19
CA ALA A 960 -21.90 14.03 21.85
C ALA A 960 -22.84 14.45 23.00
N GLY A 961 -23.32 13.50 23.81
CA GLY A 961 -24.15 13.82 24.98
C GLY A 961 -23.38 14.45 26.16
N GLY A 962 -22.04 14.47 26.11
CA GLY A 962 -21.18 15.06 27.14
C GLY A 962 -21.44 14.44 28.51
N ALA A 963 -21.55 15.26 29.56
CA ALA A 963 -21.84 14.82 30.93
C ALA A 963 -23.32 14.47 31.18
N SER A 964 -24.22 14.65 30.21
CA SER A 964 -25.66 14.52 30.43
C SER A 964 -26.21 13.15 30.01
N GLU A 965 -26.63 12.35 30.99
CA GLU A 965 -27.24 11.02 30.79
C GLU A 965 -28.47 11.07 29.89
N GLY A 966 -29.37 12.04 30.10
CA GLY A 966 -30.55 12.20 29.26
C GLY A 966 -30.24 12.52 27.78
N LYS A 967 -29.16 13.26 27.49
CA LYS A 967 -28.73 13.53 26.11
C LYS A 967 -28.12 12.31 25.44
N ARG A 968 -27.26 11.57 26.17
CA ARG A 968 -26.69 10.31 25.69
C ARG A 968 -27.80 9.30 25.40
N ALA A 969 -28.75 9.13 26.32
CA ALA A 969 -29.89 8.23 26.15
C ALA A 969 -30.76 8.59 24.94
N ALA A 970 -31.10 9.88 24.75
CA ALA A 970 -31.84 10.33 23.57
C ALA A 970 -31.08 10.03 22.27
N CYS A 971 -29.77 10.26 22.25
CA CYS A 971 -28.90 10.00 21.09
C CYS A 971 -28.80 8.51 20.76
N LEU A 972 -28.48 7.68 21.75
CA LEU A 972 -28.33 6.23 21.60
C LEU A 972 -29.62 5.57 21.13
N THR A 973 -30.76 6.03 21.67
CA THR A 973 -32.08 5.56 21.22
C THR A 973 -32.41 6.08 19.82
N CYS A 974 -31.91 7.25 19.43
CA CYS A 974 -32.08 7.78 18.07
C CYS A 974 -31.28 6.97 17.05
N VAL A 975 -30.00 6.71 17.30
CA VAL A 975 -29.14 5.91 16.42
C VAL A 975 -29.60 4.46 16.33
N GLY A 976 -30.06 3.86 17.43
CA GLY A 976 -30.55 2.49 17.43
C GLY A 976 -31.85 2.29 16.63
N ASP A 977 -32.67 3.33 16.48
CA ASP A 977 -33.98 3.23 15.81
C ASP A 977 -34.05 3.97 14.45
N ASN A 978 -32.98 4.66 14.01
CA ASN A 978 -32.97 5.53 12.83
C ASN A 978 -31.73 5.28 11.94
N SER A 979 -31.83 5.55 10.63
CA SER A 979 -30.74 5.35 9.66
C SER A 979 -29.78 6.54 9.56
N ASP A 980 -30.15 7.74 10.02
CA ASP A 980 -29.27 8.92 10.01
C ASP A 980 -28.60 9.16 11.36
N ALA A 981 -27.52 8.39 11.58
CA ALA A 981 -26.82 8.36 12.83
C ALA A 981 -26.08 9.69 13.14
N TRP A 982 -25.69 10.43 12.09
CA TRP A 982 -25.05 11.74 12.23
C TRP A 982 -26.05 12.77 12.76
N ALA A 983 -27.27 12.84 12.22
CA ALA A 983 -28.29 13.77 12.69
C ALA A 983 -28.64 13.54 14.18
N CYS A 984 -28.69 12.29 14.62
CA CYS A 984 -28.88 11.94 16.03
C CYS A 984 -27.76 12.49 16.92
N THR A 985 -26.49 12.44 16.49
CA THR A 985 -25.37 13.05 17.24
C THR A 985 -25.41 14.58 17.27
N GLN A 986 -25.93 15.22 16.22
CA GLN A 986 -26.15 16.67 16.19
C GLN A 986 -27.25 17.11 17.17
N CYS A 987 -28.33 16.34 17.27
CA CYS A 987 -29.36 16.56 18.29
C CYS A 987 -28.79 16.49 19.72
N ALA A 988 -27.85 15.59 19.98
CA ALA A 988 -27.27 15.42 21.31
C ALA A 988 -26.25 16.52 21.68
N SER A 989 -25.42 16.94 20.72
CA SER A 989 -24.34 17.90 20.94
C SER A 989 -24.80 19.36 20.95
N ARG A 990 -25.80 19.70 20.14
CA ARG A 990 -26.19 21.11 19.91
C ARG A 990 -27.00 21.72 21.05
N TYR A 991 -27.95 20.98 21.63
CA TYR A 991 -28.88 21.56 22.59
C TYR A 991 -28.34 21.52 24.01
N ALA A 992 -28.66 22.54 24.79
CA ALA A 992 -28.16 22.68 26.16
C ALA A 992 -28.86 21.72 27.13
N THR A 993 -30.12 21.35 26.89
CA THR A 993 -30.91 20.51 27.80
C THR A 993 -31.22 19.12 27.23
N PRO A 994 -31.41 18.10 28.08
CA PRO A 994 -31.87 16.77 27.64
C PRO A 994 -33.20 16.79 26.90
N CYS A 995 -34.15 17.61 27.36
CA CYS A 995 -35.47 17.72 26.75
C CYS A 995 -35.38 18.18 25.29
N GLU A 996 -34.55 19.19 24.99
CA GLU A 996 -34.40 19.69 23.63
C GLU A 996 -33.72 18.66 22.70
N ALA A 997 -32.71 17.95 23.21
CA ALA A 997 -32.07 16.85 22.49
C ALA A 997 -33.07 15.70 22.20
N GLU A 998 -33.96 15.39 23.15
CA GLU A 998 -35.01 14.39 22.99
C GLU A 998 -36.07 14.82 21.96
N LYS A 999 -36.50 16.09 21.97
CA LYS A 999 -37.44 16.62 20.96
C LYS A 999 -36.84 16.65 19.56
N CYS A 1000 -35.55 16.94 19.45
CA CYS A 1000 -34.80 16.85 18.20
C CYS A 1000 -34.74 15.41 17.69
N ALA A 1001 -34.38 14.45 18.55
CA ALA A 1001 -34.35 13.03 18.20
C ALA A 1001 -35.75 12.50 17.81
N ALA A 1002 -36.80 12.93 18.50
CA ALA A 1002 -38.18 12.56 18.20
C ALA A 1002 -38.64 13.10 16.83
N CYS A 1003 -38.21 14.31 16.47
CA CYS A 1003 -38.45 14.86 15.13
C CYS A 1003 -37.81 13.99 14.04
N LEU A 1004 -36.57 13.53 14.25
CA LEU A 1004 -35.90 12.63 13.30
C LEU A 1004 -36.62 11.28 13.18
N LYS A 1005 -37.08 10.71 14.30
CA LYS A 1005 -37.84 9.45 14.31
C LYS A 1005 -39.20 9.56 13.63
N ALA A 1006 -39.83 10.73 13.67
CA ALA A 1006 -41.09 10.99 13.00
C ALA A 1006 -40.95 11.21 11.47
N GLY A 1007 -39.76 10.98 10.89
CA GLY A 1007 -39.48 11.22 9.48
C GLY A 1007 -39.27 12.68 9.12
N GLY A 1008 -39.05 13.55 10.12
CA GLY A 1008 -38.65 14.94 9.89
C GLY A 1008 -37.27 15.00 9.25
N GLY A 1009 -37.09 15.91 8.28
CA GLY A 1009 -35.82 16.07 7.59
C GLY A 1009 -34.68 16.40 8.57
N ALA A 1010 -33.55 15.70 8.44
CA ALA A 1010 -32.40 15.79 9.35
C ALA A 1010 -32.04 17.23 9.73
N TRP A 1011 -31.78 18.07 8.72
CA TRP A 1011 -31.47 19.49 8.88
C TRP A 1011 -32.58 20.26 9.61
N GLY A 1012 -33.85 20.01 9.27
CA GLY A 1012 -34.98 20.69 9.89
C GLY A 1012 -35.10 20.36 11.38
N CYS A 1013 -34.80 19.12 11.77
CA CYS A 1013 -34.89 18.71 13.17
C CYS A 1013 -33.77 19.31 14.02
N TYR A 1014 -32.49 19.16 13.66
CA TYR A 1014 -31.41 19.68 14.52
C TYR A 1014 -31.15 21.18 14.38
N THR A 1015 -31.82 21.89 13.47
CA THR A 1015 -31.79 23.37 13.41
C THR A 1015 -33.00 24.04 14.05
N ALA A 1016 -34.06 23.28 14.36
CA ALA A 1016 -35.24 23.81 15.02
C ALA A 1016 -34.95 24.29 16.45
N SER A 1017 -35.75 25.23 16.94
CA SER A 1017 -35.69 25.65 18.35
C SER A 1017 -36.73 24.88 19.16
N TYR A 1018 -36.28 24.04 20.09
CA TYR A 1018 -37.15 23.30 21.01
C TYR A 1018 -37.33 23.97 22.38
N ALA A 1019 -36.68 25.11 22.60
CA ALA A 1019 -36.65 25.83 23.89
C ALA A 1019 -38.05 26.13 24.46
N SER A 1020 -39.02 26.51 23.62
CA SER A 1020 -40.41 26.78 24.03
C SER A 1020 -41.17 25.53 24.47
N GLN A 1021 -40.78 24.35 23.96
CA GLN A 1021 -41.36 23.06 24.31
C GLN A 1021 -40.71 22.46 25.57
N CYS A 1022 -39.57 23.00 25.99
CA CYS A 1022 -38.75 22.51 27.10
C CYS A 1022 -38.57 23.54 28.24
N GLY A 1023 -39.34 24.63 28.24
CA GLY A 1023 -39.40 25.60 29.34
C GLY A 1023 -38.20 26.55 29.48
N GLY A 1024 -37.34 26.69 28.46
CA GLY A 1024 -36.11 27.49 28.50
C GLY A 1024 -36.24 28.86 27.82
N GLY A 1025 -36.04 29.95 28.57
CA GLY A 1025 -35.89 31.31 28.02
C GLY A 1025 -34.52 31.53 27.36
N ARG A 1026 -34.51 32.30 26.26
CA ARG A 1026 -33.36 32.56 25.36
C ARG A 1026 -32.03 32.91 26.06
N ARG A 1027 -30.93 32.25 25.66
CA ARG A 1027 -29.58 32.85 25.58
C ARG A 1027 -28.83 32.37 24.33
N SER A 1028 -28.45 33.32 23.48
CA SER A 1028 -27.63 33.13 22.28
C SER A 1028 -26.13 33.19 22.61
N LEU A 1029 -25.32 32.36 21.97
CA LEU A 1029 -23.85 32.48 21.96
C LEU A 1029 -23.33 32.19 20.54
N LEU A 1030 -23.18 33.23 19.72
CA LEU A 1030 -22.31 33.29 18.54
C LEU A 1030 -21.98 34.77 18.28
N ALA A 1031 -20.92 35.27 18.92
CA ALA A 1031 -20.26 36.54 18.61
C ALA A 1031 -18.84 36.55 19.21
N ALA A 1032 -17.86 36.04 18.44
CA ALA A 1032 -16.42 36.31 18.49
C ALA A 1032 -15.81 35.42 17.38
N SER A 1033 -15.09 35.88 16.36
CA SER A 1033 -14.43 37.14 16.05
C SER A 1033 -14.34 37.26 14.52
N ALA A 1034 -14.33 38.51 14.05
CA ALA A 1034 -14.32 38.94 12.65
C ALA A 1034 -13.13 38.45 11.81
#